data_AF-K9YGH9-F1
#
_entry.id   AF-K9YGH9-F1
#
_cell.length_a   1.000
_cell.length_b   1.000
_cell.length_c   1.000
_cell.angle_alpha   90.00
_cell.angle_beta   90.00
_cell.angle_gamma   90.00
#
_symmetry.space_group_name_H-M   'P 1'
#
loop_
_entity.id
_entity.type
_entity.pdbx_description
1 polymer ?
#
loop_
_entity_poly.entity_id
_entity_poly.type
_entity_poly.pdbx_seq_one_letter_code
_entity_poly.pdbx_strand_id
1 'polypeptide(L)'
;MAGNSVIFIHPDGAGPAHYAFGRLATVGPDGRLNWDRMTDASVYLGHMDDQIGATSNAGAVAHAYGIKPVAPSYGFDENGEEYLPLSELQGQLQNGAESGSTIMEEAIAAGKPTAVIQSGFIAEPGTGVFLADAESRGDREGITAQIVESGVDVILGAGEVDYLPEGETGFFGVEGTRTDGRNLITEAEALGYEVVYTREQLEALPPDTERVLGIFAAEDTYNDLTEQELKDAGLVDESLPPSEQLITYGQPNQNNPDPVTVGEMMEFTLGLDKFTQAEDGFFIVAEEEATDNFGNDNNAAGVLDAILRADAMIGSALDFVDNVNPNTLVITAADSAAGGLQVDDKSGDTVGSNIRQSSFDDLEGNIAVEGFERNGQQVFAYPVPLDGQTGNDTEPFVTGAPDRDGDTFEFGAAWATFSDVPGSIVTKAYGLNADQLSSTIDNTAVYRIMYETLFDVELDPPEGVPDDFAVEEPPAPTESTGNVIFIHPDGTSPSHYAAARFATVGTDGRLNWDNMTDAGVYLGHMDDRVVGTSNGGAVVHAYGIKSFSGSYGLDENGNPYTSLSGKEGTTILEEAQAAGKAIGIVNSGFIAEPGSGVFLADVENRGQTELITAEIIESGADVILGGGETDYLPEGETGFFGREGTREDGRNLIEEAEEMGYTVVYTREQLQDAVDNPETEKLLGIFAARDTYNDTFEDDLRAQGFEEEDGDLIYYGQPGEPDNNPNPPTIAEMTEAALAILSQDEDGFMLVAEEEATDNMNNNDNAGGGIEAMIRADEAIGVAQDFIRNQDPNTLLVTAADSDADGVEVDDIDSDAETVGFYDVQVREEEEDGIVVPYDGQTGSDTAPFVTGAPDADGDTFQFGVVSAGLADLEGSIVAKAFGMNSDTLPATADNTDIYRIMYRTLFGVEPEDAAAAAAPTPGTPVFGSLEANELNAGVDFFGENNLVFSGGGDDTVDVSTVSSGNRLYTGGDNDELFLGSNNRVFTGAGDDLVDSVLGRENRIYTGAGNDTITAGYEDRIVAGAGNDRFFLTEGEVEGGGDNTVTGGPGEDQFWIATAGLPGAANTITDFTSGEDVLGVAGVGATEIADLELDQDGDQALIGFDGDDLAVLIGVDSTALSDSDFAFV
;
A
#
# COMPACT_ATOMS: atom_id res chain seq x y z
N MET A 1 -24.97 -21.18 27.86
CA MET A 1 -24.20 -20.29 26.97
C MET A 1 -24.45 -20.86 25.60
N ALA A 2 -24.73 -20.03 24.59
CA ALA A 2 -24.86 -20.54 23.23
C ALA A 2 -23.53 -21.20 22.86
N GLY A 3 -23.57 -22.37 22.24
CA GLY A 3 -22.39 -23.08 21.78
C GLY A 3 -21.69 -22.32 20.67
N ASN A 4 -20.41 -22.60 20.51
CA ASN A 4 -19.54 -21.94 19.56
C ASN A 4 -19.68 -22.58 18.18
N SER A 5 -19.64 -21.76 17.14
CA SER A 5 -19.77 -22.17 15.75
C SER A 5 -18.52 -21.82 14.97
N VAL A 6 -18.30 -22.54 13.87
CA VAL A 6 -17.22 -22.25 12.92
C VAL A 6 -17.81 -22.21 11.51
N ILE A 7 -17.38 -21.23 10.73
CA ILE A 7 -17.55 -21.16 9.29
C ILE A 7 -16.14 -21.17 8.71
N PHE A 8 -15.76 -22.28 8.09
CA PHE A 8 -14.52 -22.41 7.34
C PHE A 8 -14.81 -22.12 5.88
N ILE A 9 -14.06 -21.18 5.30
CA ILE A 9 -14.18 -20.80 3.90
C ILE A 9 -12.86 -21.13 3.21
N HIS A 10 -12.91 -21.91 2.14
CA HIS A 10 -11.79 -22.31 1.31
C HIS A 10 -11.90 -21.61 -0.05
N PRO A 11 -11.32 -20.41 -0.21
CA PRO A 11 -11.19 -19.78 -1.52
C PRO A 11 -10.00 -20.43 -2.23
N ASP A 12 -10.22 -21.56 -2.89
CA ASP A 12 -9.16 -22.39 -3.50
C ASP A 12 -8.27 -21.54 -4.43
N GLY A 13 -6.95 -21.68 -4.33
CA GLY A 13 -5.98 -20.91 -5.11
C GLY A 13 -5.91 -19.39 -4.83
N ALA A 14 -6.58 -18.85 -3.81
CA ALA A 14 -6.65 -17.39 -3.60
C ALA A 14 -5.59 -16.83 -2.63
N GLY A 15 -4.63 -16.08 -3.18
CA GLY A 15 -3.68 -15.23 -2.42
C GLY A 15 -4.08 -13.75 -2.31
N PRO A 16 -3.32 -12.91 -1.59
CA PRO A 16 -3.60 -11.47 -1.48
C PRO A 16 -3.64 -10.73 -2.81
N ALA A 17 -2.81 -11.10 -3.80
CA ALA A 17 -2.85 -10.52 -5.14
C ALA A 17 -4.19 -10.75 -5.87
N HIS A 18 -4.84 -11.90 -5.67
CA HIS A 18 -6.18 -12.18 -6.20
C HIS A 18 -7.22 -11.22 -5.61
N TYR A 19 -7.14 -10.97 -4.30
CA TYR A 19 -8.00 -9.99 -3.63
C TYR A 19 -7.65 -8.55 -4.03
N ALA A 20 -6.37 -8.22 -4.28
CA ALA A 20 -5.96 -6.93 -4.79
C ALA A 20 -6.56 -6.66 -6.17
N PHE A 21 -6.48 -7.65 -7.07
CA PHE A 21 -7.10 -7.60 -8.39
C PHE A 21 -8.62 -7.38 -8.29
N GLY A 22 -9.32 -8.17 -7.46
CA GLY A 22 -10.75 -8.00 -7.21
C GLY A 22 -11.11 -6.63 -6.61
N ARG A 23 -10.29 -6.12 -5.69
CA ARG A 23 -10.47 -4.82 -5.03
C ARG A 23 -10.35 -3.68 -6.03
N LEU A 24 -9.25 -3.65 -6.78
CA LEU A 24 -8.97 -2.63 -7.80
C LEU A 24 -10.07 -2.59 -8.86
N ALA A 25 -10.47 -3.75 -9.39
CA ALA A 25 -11.48 -3.87 -10.44
C ALA A 25 -12.90 -3.47 -10.00
N THR A 26 -13.19 -3.40 -8.68
CA THR A 26 -14.57 -3.18 -8.20
C THR A 26 -14.72 -1.97 -7.28
N VAL A 27 -14.08 -1.98 -6.12
CA VAL A 27 -14.24 -0.98 -5.07
C VAL A 27 -13.15 0.10 -5.11
N GLY A 28 -12.19 -0.03 -6.02
CA GLY A 28 -11.09 0.91 -6.21
C GLY A 28 -9.97 0.74 -5.17
N PRO A 29 -8.85 1.46 -5.34
CA PRO A 29 -7.65 1.32 -4.50
C PRO A 29 -7.88 1.66 -3.02
N ASP A 30 -8.74 2.65 -2.72
CA ASP A 30 -9.15 3.00 -1.36
C ASP A 30 -10.30 2.13 -0.82
N GLY A 31 -10.90 1.31 -1.68
CA GLY A 31 -11.99 0.42 -1.32
C GLY A 31 -11.53 -0.72 -0.42
N ARG A 32 -12.51 -1.43 0.15
CA ARG A 32 -12.27 -2.66 0.93
C ARG A 32 -13.29 -3.71 0.52
N LEU A 33 -12.80 -4.87 0.14
CA LEU A 33 -13.60 -6.09 0.00
C LEU A 33 -14.03 -6.61 1.39
N ASN A 34 -14.90 -7.60 1.46
CA ASN A 34 -15.26 -8.21 2.74
C ASN A 34 -14.08 -8.96 3.37
N TRP A 35 -13.24 -9.62 2.57
CA TRP A 35 -12.00 -10.24 3.05
C TRP A 35 -11.06 -9.23 3.73
N ASP A 36 -11.00 -7.99 3.22
CA ASP A 36 -10.19 -6.93 3.82
C ASP A 36 -10.66 -6.46 5.19
N ARG A 37 -11.93 -6.75 5.54
CA ARG A 37 -12.57 -6.34 6.80
C ARG A 37 -12.40 -7.37 7.91
N MET A 38 -11.84 -8.55 7.59
CA MET A 38 -11.45 -9.54 8.59
C MET A 38 -10.31 -8.97 9.45
N THR A 39 -10.34 -9.25 10.76
CA THR A 39 -9.60 -8.46 11.76
C THR A 39 -8.19 -8.95 12.03
N ASP A 40 -7.91 -10.20 11.68
CA ASP A 40 -6.66 -10.88 12.00
C ASP A 40 -6.14 -11.55 10.73
N ALA A 41 -4.83 -11.44 10.48
CA ALA A 41 -4.18 -11.96 9.29
C ALA A 41 -2.92 -12.75 9.64
N SER A 42 -2.68 -13.82 8.90
CA SER A 42 -1.51 -14.68 9.04
C SER A 42 -0.97 -15.07 7.68
N VAL A 43 0.36 -15.04 7.54
CA VAL A 43 1.03 -15.78 6.48
C VAL A 43 0.79 -17.27 6.70
N TYR A 44 0.41 -17.99 5.66
CA TYR A 44 0.06 -19.40 5.72
C TYR A 44 1.17 -20.25 5.08
N LEU A 45 1.65 -21.26 5.81
CA LEU A 45 2.71 -22.17 5.36
C LEU A 45 2.10 -23.50 4.92
N GLY A 46 2.04 -23.69 3.61
CA GLY A 46 1.26 -24.75 2.97
C GLY A 46 1.95 -26.09 2.75
N HIS A 47 3.24 -26.26 3.07
CA HIS A 47 3.99 -27.46 2.67
C HIS A 47 3.38 -28.78 3.16
N MET A 48 3.63 -29.84 2.40
CA MET A 48 3.14 -31.19 2.62
C MET A 48 4.26 -32.12 3.10
N ASP A 49 3.91 -33.37 3.37
CA ASP A 49 4.85 -34.42 3.82
C ASP A 49 5.89 -34.78 2.75
N ASP A 50 5.56 -34.60 1.46
CA ASP A 50 6.38 -35.04 0.33
C ASP A 50 6.77 -33.94 -0.67
N GLN A 51 6.39 -32.68 -0.42
CA GLN A 51 6.68 -31.53 -1.30
C GLN A 51 6.47 -30.16 -0.62
N ILE A 52 7.00 -29.07 -1.20
CA ILE A 52 6.91 -27.71 -0.64
C ILE A 52 5.58 -27.02 -0.93
N GLY A 53 4.92 -27.36 -2.04
CA GLY A 53 3.62 -26.89 -2.48
C GLY A 53 2.46 -27.72 -1.93
N ALA A 54 1.32 -27.08 -1.69
CA ALA A 54 0.08 -27.81 -1.43
C ALA A 54 -0.58 -28.28 -2.73
N THR A 55 -1.47 -29.25 -2.62
CA THR A 55 -2.52 -29.52 -3.61
C THR A 55 -3.87 -29.36 -2.92
N SER A 56 -4.94 -29.08 -3.68
CA SER A 56 -6.29 -28.88 -3.09
C SER A 56 -6.68 -30.05 -2.19
N ASN A 57 -6.35 -31.28 -2.60
CA ASN A 57 -6.67 -32.47 -1.80
C ASN A 57 -5.80 -32.60 -0.53
N ALA A 58 -4.49 -32.39 -0.61
CA ALA A 58 -3.63 -32.47 0.57
C ALA A 58 -3.90 -31.31 1.55
N GLY A 59 -4.14 -30.10 1.04
CA GLY A 59 -4.55 -28.94 1.83
C GLY A 59 -5.84 -29.19 2.59
N ALA A 60 -6.87 -29.68 1.89
CA ALA A 60 -8.14 -30.05 2.52
C ALA A 60 -7.98 -31.16 3.59
N VAL A 61 -7.11 -32.15 3.36
CA VAL A 61 -6.78 -33.16 4.39
C VAL A 61 -6.13 -32.51 5.60
N ALA A 62 -5.18 -31.58 5.42
CA ALA A 62 -4.57 -30.85 6.53
C ALA A 62 -5.62 -30.08 7.36
N HIS A 63 -6.59 -29.43 6.72
CA HIS A 63 -7.66 -28.70 7.42
C HIS A 63 -8.73 -29.61 8.05
N ALA A 64 -8.98 -30.79 7.48
CA ALA A 64 -9.99 -31.74 7.96
C ALA A 64 -9.48 -32.69 9.07
N TYR A 65 -8.17 -32.97 9.07
CA TYR A 65 -7.52 -33.92 9.98
C TYR A 65 -6.49 -33.29 10.93
N GLY A 66 -5.91 -32.12 10.61
CA GLY A 66 -4.90 -31.45 11.44
C GLY A 66 -3.52 -32.12 11.39
N ILE A 67 -3.17 -32.75 10.28
CA ILE A 67 -1.90 -33.46 10.07
C ILE A 67 -1.23 -33.00 8.78
N LYS A 68 0.04 -33.36 8.57
CA LYS A 68 0.73 -33.21 7.28
C LYS A 68 0.46 -34.44 6.41
N PRO A 69 -0.26 -34.32 5.28
CA PRO A 69 -0.51 -35.43 4.38
C PRO A 69 0.47 -35.42 3.20
N VAL A 70 0.52 -36.53 2.47
CA VAL A 70 1.17 -36.58 1.15
C VAL A 70 0.28 -35.92 0.09
N ALA A 71 0.91 -35.32 -0.92
CA ALA A 71 0.28 -34.52 -1.99
C ALA A 71 -0.92 -35.17 -2.69
N PRO A 72 -0.97 -36.49 -2.99
CA PRO A 72 -2.13 -37.10 -3.66
C PRO A 72 -3.25 -37.54 -2.69
N SER A 73 -3.13 -37.27 -1.40
CA SER A 73 -4.04 -37.81 -0.39
C SER A 73 -5.46 -37.27 -0.46
N TYR A 74 -6.42 -38.16 -0.22
CA TYR A 74 -7.83 -37.84 0.07
C TYR A 74 -8.27 -38.71 1.27
N GLY A 75 -7.60 -38.51 2.42
CA GLY A 75 -7.85 -39.27 3.65
C GLY A 75 -7.02 -40.54 3.84
N PHE A 76 -6.12 -40.85 2.89
CA PHE A 76 -5.22 -42.02 2.95
C PHE A 76 -3.75 -41.62 2.84
N ASP A 77 -2.89 -42.35 3.55
CA ASP A 77 -1.44 -42.20 3.46
C ASP A 77 -0.84 -42.86 2.19
N GLU A 78 0.46 -42.68 1.98
CA GLU A 78 1.22 -43.30 0.87
C GLU A 78 1.17 -44.85 0.83
N ASN A 79 0.79 -45.49 1.94
CA ASN A 79 0.67 -46.94 2.07
C ASN A 79 -0.76 -47.44 1.85
N GLY A 80 -1.72 -46.52 1.63
CA GLY A 80 -3.14 -46.80 1.52
C GLY A 80 -3.80 -47.15 2.86
N GLU A 81 -3.23 -46.70 3.97
CA GLU A 81 -3.86 -46.74 5.30
C GLU A 81 -4.63 -45.43 5.55
N GLU A 82 -5.82 -45.52 6.16
CA GLU A 82 -6.63 -44.34 6.52
C GLU A 82 -5.88 -43.48 7.54
N TYR A 83 -5.93 -42.16 7.35
CA TYR A 83 -5.37 -41.22 8.31
C TYR A 83 -6.15 -41.21 9.63
N LEU A 84 -5.45 -40.88 10.71
CA LEU A 84 -6.07 -40.56 11.99
C LEU A 84 -6.01 -39.05 12.21
N PRO A 85 -7.12 -38.40 12.59
CA PRO A 85 -7.11 -36.98 12.89
C PRO A 85 -6.25 -36.69 14.11
N LEU A 86 -5.72 -35.48 14.20
CA LEU A 86 -4.92 -34.99 15.32
C LEU A 86 -5.66 -35.15 16.66
N SER A 87 -6.98 -34.92 16.66
CA SER A 87 -7.85 -35.16 17.81
C SER A 87 -7.77 -36.61 18.31
N GLU A 88 -7.75 -37.60 17.43
CA GLU A 88 -7.62 -39.01 17.81
C GLU A 88 -6.21 -39.36 18.26
N LEU A 89 -5.19 -38.87 17.53
CA LEU A 89 -3.78 -39.07 17.88
C LEU A 89 -3.47 -38.56 19.29
N GLN A 90 -4.13 -37.48 19.72
CA GLN A 90 -4.01 -36.90 21.06
C GLN A 90 -5.05 -37.40 22.06
N GLY A 91 -5.92 -38.34 21.66
CA GLY A 91 -6.92 -38.97 22.53
C GLY A 91 -8.09 -38.07 22.94
N GLN A 92 -8.40 -37.07 22.12
CA GLN A 92 -9.47 -36.07 22.28
C GLN A 92 -10.70 -36.30 21.38
N LEU A 93 -10.67 -37.32 20.50
CA LEU A 93 -11.78 -37.68 19.60
C LEU A 93 -13.16 -37.58 20.26
N GLN A 94 -14.11 -36.89 19.61
CA GLN A 94 -15.43 -36.63 20.16
C GLN A 94 -16.24 -37.91 20.45
N ASN A 95 -17.05 -37.85 21.51
CA ASN A 95 -17.87 -38.99 21.91
C ASN A 95 -18.93 -39.33 20.86
N GLY A 96 -18.76 -40.48 20.20
CA GLY A 96 -19.71 -40.97 19.19
C GLY A 96 -19.14 -40.94 17.77
N ALA A 97 -18.01 -40.27 17.56
CA ALA A 97 -17.24 -40.35 16.34
C ALA A 97 -16.59 -41.74 16.19
N GLU A 98 -16.41 -42.19 14.95
CA GLU A 98 -15.68 -43.41 14.65
C GLU A 98 -14.17 -43.08 14.55
N SER A 99 -13.32 -44.11 14.55
CA SER A 99 -11.87 -43.90 14.39
C SER A 99 -11.60 -43.45 12.96
N GLY A 100 -10.72 -42.47 12.78
CA GLY A 100 -10.47 -41.81 11.49
C GLY A 100 -11.42 -40.65 11.19
N SER A 101 -12.36 -40.31 12.06
CA SER A 101 -13.34 -39.26 11.75
C SER A 101 -12.75 -37.85 11.61
N THR A 102 -13.11 -37.15 10.54
CA THR A 102 -12.74 -35.74 10.34
C THR A 102 -13.39 -34.81 11.38
N ILE A 103 -12.95 -33.56 11.44
CA ILE A 103 -13.60 -32.53 12.28
C ILE A 103 -15.10 -32.35 11.96
N MET A 104 -15.52 -32.49 10.70
CA MET A 104 -16.93 -32.40 10.31
C MET A 104 -17.73 -33.61 10.79
N GLU A 105 -17.17 -34.82 10.67
CA GLU A 105 -17.80 -36.03 11.21
C GLU A 105 -17.89 -36.00 12.74
N GLU A 106 -16.87 -35.46 13.41
CA GLU A 106 -16.91 -35.20 14.85
C GLU A 106 -18.02 -34.19 15.23
N ALA A 107 -18.23 -33.15 14.42
CA ALA A 107 -19.33 -32.20 14.61
C ALA A 107 -20.71 -32.87 14.43
N ILE A 108 -20.86 -33.73 13.41
CA ILE A 108 -22.07 -34.55 13.19
C ILE A 108 -22.31 -35.48 14.39
N ALA A 109 -21.27 -36.16 14.88
CA ALA A 109 -21.35 -37.05 16.04
C ALA A 109 -21.74 -36.30 17.33
N ALA A 110 -21.28 -35.06 17.46
CA ALA A 110 -21.67 -34.14 18.54
C ALA A 110 -23.11 -33.60 18.40
N GLY A 111 -23.76 -33.82 17.26
CA GLY A 111 -25.12 -33.37 16.98
C GLY A 111 -25.23 -31.87 16.68
N LYS A 112 -24.13 -31.24 16.25
CA LYS A 112 -24.13 -29.87 15.76
C LYS A 112 -24.75 -29.83 14.35
N PRO A 113 -25.49 -28.77 13.98
CA PRO A 113 -25.86 -28.54 12.59
C PRO A 113 -24.63 -28.42 11.70
N THR A 114 -24.70 -29.01 10.50
CA THR A 114 -23.58 -29.01 9.57
C THR A 114 -23.98 -28.73 8.13
N ALA A 115 -23.11 -28.04 7.38
CA ALA A 115 -23.30 -27.77 5.97
C ALA A 115 -21.99 -27.86 5.17
N VAL A 116 -22.12 -28.29 3.92
CA VAL A 116 -21.09 -28.16 2.87
C VAL A 116 -21.64 -27.35 1.69
N ILE A 117 -20.86 -26.38 1.21
CA ILE A 117 -21.20 -25.46 0.12
C ILE A 117 -20.05 -25.45 -0.88
N GLN A 118 -20.31 -25.66 -2.17
CA GLN A 118 -19.29 -25.68 -3.22
C GLN A 118 -19.84 -25.03 -4.50
N SER A 119 -19.08 -24.15 -5.15
CA SER A 119 -19.34 -23.65 -6.50
C SER A 119 -19.20 -24.75 -7.57
N GLY A 120 -18.31 -25.72 -7.39
CA GLY A 120 -18.12 -26.87 -8.28
C GLY A 120 -19.01 -28.08 -7.95
N PHE A 121 -18.65 -29.25 -8.46
CA PHE A 121 -19.23 -30.52 -8.01
C PHE A 121 -18.83 -30.83 -6.56
N ILE A 122 -19.73 -31.46 -5.81
CA ILE A 122 -19.57 -31.59 -4.34
C ILE A 122 -18.41 -32.49 -3.88
N ALA A 123 -17.81 -33.25 -4.79
CA ALA A 123 -16.71 -34.16 -4.50
C ALA A 123 -15.34 -33.51 -4.66
N GLU A 124 -15.27 -32.20 -4.94
CA GLU A 124 -14.02 -31.46 -4.88
C GLU A 124 -13.45 -31.45 -3.45
N PRO A 125 -12.11 -31.38 -3.28
CA PRO A 125 -11.50 -31.73 -2.02
C PRO A 125 -11.82 -30.81 -0.84
N GLY A 126 -11.87 -29.48 -1.00
CA GLY A 126 -12.05 -28.56 0.12
C GLY A 126 -13.41 -28.67 0.79
N THR A 127 -14.38 -29.35 0.18
CA THR A 127 -15.62 -29.79 0.83
C THR A 127 -15.69 -31.29 1.04
N GLY A 128 -15.29 -32.09 0.06
CA GLY A 128 -15.53 -33.52 0.06
C GLY A 128 -14.64 -34.29 1.04
N VAL A 129 -13.39 -33.87 1.28
CA VAL A 129 -12.46 -34.54 2.24
C VAL A 129 -13.02 -34.51 3.65
N PHE A 130 -13.80 -33.49 4.00
CA PHE A 130 -14.43 -33.40 5.31
C PHE A 130 -15.48 -34.50 5.57
N LEU A 131 -15.95 -35.21 4.55
CA LEU A 131 -17.06 -36.19 4.69
C LEU A 131 -16.80 -37.52 3.98
N ALA A 132 -15.62 -37.70 3.39
CA ALA A 132 -15.31 -38.88 2.59
C ALA A 132 -13.80 -39.11 2.52
N ASP A 133 -13.44 -40.38 2.46
CA ASP A 133 -12.07 -40.82 2.15
C ASP A 133 -12.06 -41.59 0.82
N ALA A 134 -11.02 -41.39 0.02
CA ALA A 134 -10.84 -42.09 -1.24
C ALA A 134 -9.36 -42.37 -1.55
N GLU A 135 -9.05 -43.52 -2.14
CA GLU A 135 -7.70 -43.80 -2.67
C GLU A 135 -7.32 -42.87 -3.84
N SER A 136 -8.29 -42.16 -4.42
CA SER A 136 -8.09 -41.21 -5.50
C SER A 136 -9.21 -40.17 -5.51
N ARG A 137 -8.84 -38.88 -5.63
CA ARG A 137 -9.80 -37.78 -5.87
C ARG A 137 -10.65 -37.99 -7.14
N GLY A 138 -10.20 -38.83 -8.07
CA GLY A 138 -10.96 -39.20 -9.27
C GLY A 138 -12.19 -40.08 -9.01
N ASP A 139 -12.37 -40.66 -7.81
CA ASP A 139 -13.57 -41.44 -7.45
C ASP A 139 -14.75 -40.53 -7.06
N ARG A 140 -15.11 -39.59 -7.96
CA ARG A 140 -16.19 -38.62 -7.75
C ARG A 140 -17.51 -39.29 -7.37
N GLU A 141 -17.83 -40.42 -8.01
CA GLU A 141 -19.02 -41.22 -7.72
C GLU A 141 -19.00 -41.80 -6.28
N GLY A 142 -17.87 -42.36 -5.85
CA GLY A 142 -17.70 -42.92 -4.51
C GLY A 142 -17.77 -41.83 -3.44
N ILE A 143 -17.06 -40.74 -3.63
CA ILE A 143 -17.03 -39.57 -2.73
C ILE A 143 -18.42 -38.96 -2.59
N THR A 144 -19.11 -38.69 -3.70
CA THR A 144 -20.48 -38.13 -3.69
C THR A 144 -21.45 -39.03 -2.91
N ALA A 145 -21.30 -40.35 -3.00
CA ALA A 145 -22.12 -41.28 -2.23
C ALA A 145 -21.86 -41.16 -0.72
N GLN A 146 -20.60 -41.07 -0.31
CA GLN A 146 -20.22 -40.88 1.10
C GLN A 146 -20.79 -39.57 1.67
N ILE A 147 -20.68 -38.46 0.93
CA ILE A 147 -21.22 -37.15 1.34
C ILE A 147 -22.73 -37.22 1.58
N VAL A 148 -23.50 -37.79 0.65
CA VAL A 148 -24.98 -37.94 0.80
C VAL A 148 -25.35 -38.86 1.97
N GLU A 149 -24.51 -39.85 2.28
CA GLU A 149 -24.72 -40.82 3.37
C GLU A 149 -24.23 -40.34 4.74
N SER A 150 -23.35 -39.33 4.79
CA SER A 150 -22.67 -38.83 5.99
C SER A 150 -23.61 -38.35 7.09
N GLY A 151 -24.78 -37.84 6.70
CA GLY A 151 -25.77 -37.26 7.61
C GLY A 151 -25.64 -35.76 7.84
N VAL A 152 -24.76 -35.06 7.09
CA VAL A 152 -24.70 -33.59 7.02
C VAL A 152 -26.07 -32.96 6.75
N ASP A 153 -26.41 -31.81 7.34
CA ASP A 153 -27.77 -31.27 7.20
C ASP A 153 -28.00 -30.59 5.84
N VAL A 154 -27.04 -29.83 5.34
CA VAL A 154 -27.17 -29.06 4.10
C VAL A 154 -26.02 -29.38 3.14
N ILE A 155 -26.36 -29.72 1.90
CA ILE A 155 -25.43 -29.99 0.80
C ILE A 155 -25.83 -29.09 -0.36
N LEU A 156 -24.99 -28.12 -0.72
CA LEU A 156 -25.26 -27.18 -1.81
C LEU A 156 -24.08 -27.15 -2.76
N GLY A 157 -24.29 -27.49 -4.04
CA GLY A 157 -23.28 -27.37 -5.06
C GLY A 157 -23.75 -27.90 -6.40
N ALA A 158 -22.86 -28.55 -7.15
CA ALA A 158 -23.12 -28.97 -8.51
C ALA A 158 -22.86 -30.48 -8.74
N GLY A 159 -22.68 -30.90 -9.99
CA GLY A 159 -22.30 -32.27 -10.34
C GLY A 159 -23.44 -33.29 -10.43
N GLU A 160 -24.64 -32.93 -10.91
CA GLU A 160 -25.79 -33.87 -11.03
C GLU A 160 -25.41 -35.23 -11.66
N VAL A 161 -24.46 -35.23 -12.60
CA VAL A 161 -24.03 -36.47 -13.28
C VAL A 161 -23.51 -37.54 -12.32
N ASP A 162 -22.84 -37.16 -11.23
CA ASP A 162 -22.25 -38.08 -10.25
C ASP A 162 -23.27 -38.64 -9.24
N TYR A 163 -24.49 -38.10 -9.25
CA TYR A 163 -25.62 -38.61 -8.48
C TYR A 163 -26.43 -39.65 -9.26
N LEU A 164 -26.30 -39.71 -10.58
CA LEU A 164 -27.18 -40.47 -11.46
C LEU A 164 -26.49 -41.67 -12.11
N PRO A 165 -27.19 -42.79 -12.32
CA PRO A 165 -26.62 -43.95 -13.00
C PRO A 165 -26.52 -43.78 -14.51
N GLU A 166 -25.56 -44.46 -15.12
CA GLU A 166 -25.46 -44.55 -16.58
C GLU A 166 -26.81 -44.96 -17.20
N GLY A 167 -27.23 -44.23 -18.24
CA GLY A 167 -28.51 -44.40 -18.92
C GLY A 167 -29.69 -43.61 -18.34
N GLU A 168 -29.50 -42.87 -17.25
CA GLU A 168 -30.47 -41.92 -16.69
C GLU A 168 -30.05 -40.48 -16.98
N THR A 169 -31.03 -39.63 -17.31
CA THR A 169 -30.80 -38.20 -17.59
C THR A 169 -31.59 -37.38 -16.59
N GLY A 170 -30.90 -36.50 -15.88
CA GLY A 170 -31.44 -35.69 -14.81
C GLY A 170 -32.15 -34.41 -15.24
N PHE A 171 -32.23 -33.47 -14.31
CA PHE A 171 -32.78 -32.13 -14.51
C PHE A 171 -32.01 -31.36 -15.58
N PHE A 172 -30.68 -31.46 -15.66
CA PHE A 172 -29.87 -30.65 -16.57
C PHE A 172 -29.76 -31.22 -17.99
N GLY A 173 -30.28 -32.42 -18.23
CA GLY A 173 -30.30 -33.03 -19.57
C GLY A 173 -29.02 -33.76 -19.96
N VAL A 174 -28.08 -33.93 -19.02
CA VAL A 174 -26.85 -34.73 -19.17
C VAL A 174 -27.06 -36.13 -18.57
N GLU A 175 -26.45 -37.15 -19.17
CA GLU A 175 -26.54 -38.54 -18.70
C GLU A 175 -25.63 -38.76 -17.49
N GLY A 176 -26.11 -39.50 -16.49
CA GLY A 176 -25.34 -39.81 -15.29
C GLY A 176 -24.11 -40.68 -15.55
N THR A 177 -23.10 -40.56 -14.69
CA THR A 177 -21.82 -41.25 -14.77
C THR A 177 -21.81 -42.56 -13.98
N ARG A 178 -22.65 -42.68 -12.93
CA ARG A 178 -22.50 -43.76 -11.94
C ARG A 178 -22.61 -45.17 -12.54
N THR A 179 -21.58 -45.96 -12.30
CA THR A 179 -21.47 -47.33 -12.82
C THR A 179 -22.11 -48.39 -11.92
N ASP A 180 -22.43 -48.05 -10.66
CA ASP A 180 -23.00 -48.94 -9.65
C ASP A 180 -24.54 -49.09 -9.74
N GLY A 181 -25.18 -48.30 -10.60
CA GLY A 181 -26.62 -48.30 -10.83
C GLY A 181 -27.44 -47.64 -9.71
N ARG A 182 -26.80 -46.90 -8.80
CA ARG A 182 -27.48 -46.12 -7.75
C ARG A 182 -27.94 -44.78 -8.30
N ASN A 183 -29.01 -44.25 -7.71
CA ASN A 183 -29.51 -42.90 -7.97
C ASN A 183 -29.54 -42.17 -6.63
N LEU A 184 -28.50 -41.39 -6.37
CA LEU A 184 -28.26 -40.76 -5.08
C LEU A 184 -29.29 -39.66 -4.77
N ILE A 185 -29.86 -39.01 -5.78
CA ILE A 185 -30.96 -38.05 -5.57
C ILE A 185 -32.16 -38.73 -4.91
N THR A 186 -32.57 -39.90 -5.44
CA THR A 186 -33.68 -40.68 -4.85
C THR A 186 -33.33 -41.18 -3.45
N GLU A 187 -32.06 -41.49 -3.21
CA GLU A 187 -31.58 -41.93 -1.90
C GLU A 187 -31.57 -40.77 -0.89
N ALA A 188 -31.15 -39.56 -1.30
CA ALA A 188 -31.23 -38.34 -0.50
C ALA A 188 -32.68 -38.00 -0.12
N GLU A 189 -33.62 -38.06 -1.05
CA GLU A 189 -35.06 -37.91 -0.74
C GLU A 189 -35.52 -38.93 0.32
N ALA A 190 -35.04 -40.17 0.24
CA ALA A 190 -35.36 -41.21 1.22
C ALA A 190 -34.71 -40.97 2.60
N LEU A 191 -33.58 -40.26 2.63
CA LEU A 191 -32.89 -39.77 3.83
C LEU A 191 -33.52 -38.47 4.39
N GLY A 192 -34.48 -37.89 3.66
CA GLY A 192 -35.28 -36.74 4.11
C GLY A 192 -34.77 -35.38 3.65
N TYR A 193 -33.87 -35.32 2.66
CA TYR A 193 -33.49 -34.06 2.03
C TYR A 193 -34.62 -33.52 1.14
N GLU A 194 -34.86 -32.22 1.22
CA GLU A 194 -35.58 -31.49 0.18
C GLU A 194 -34.60 -31.18 -0.96
N VAL A 195 -34.88 -31.71 -2.16
CA VAL A 195 -33.98 -31.57 -3.33
C VAL A 195 -34.41 -30.37 -4.18
N VAL A 196 -33.46 -29.49 -4.50
CA VAL A 196 -33.67 -28.28 -5.30
C VAL A 196 -32.60 -28.11 -6.39
N TYR A 197 -32.95 -27.43 -7.48
CA TYR A 197 -32.13 -27.31 -8.69
C TYR A 197 -31.96 -25.87 -9.20
N THR A 198 -32.68 -24.90 -8.64
CA THR A 198 -32.73 -23.53 -9.16
C THR A 198 -32.84 -22.54 -8.01
N ARG A 199 -32.42 -21.28 -8.24
CA ARG A 199 -32.56 -20.18 -7.26
C ARG A 199 -33.98 -20.04 -6.73
N GLU A 200 -34.99 -20.03 -7.61
CA GLU A 200 -36.42 -19.94 -7.21
C GLU A 200 -36.85 -21.11 -6.29
N GLN A 201 -36.31 -22.31 -6.50
CA GLN A 201 -36.64 -23.47 -5.65
C GLN A 201 -35.96 -23.37 -4.28
N LEU A 202 -34.70 -22.92 -4.23
CA LEU A 202 -33.96 -22.72 -2.99
C LEU A 202 -34.65 -21.65 -2.12
N GLU A 203 -34.94 -20.47 -2.70
CA GLU A 203 -35.64 -19.37 -2.02
C GLU A 203 -37.05 -19.71 -1.53
N ALA A 204 -37.69 -20.71 -2.14
CA ALA A 204 -39.03 -21.15 -1.76
C ALA A 204 -39.05 -22.09 -0.55
N LEU A 205 -37.90 -22.63 -0.12
CA LEU A 205 -37.80 -23.49 1.05
C LEU A 205 -38.09 -22.69 2.33
N PRO A 206 -38.89 -23.22 3.27
CA PRO A 206 -39.17 -22.53 4.51
C PRO A 206 -37.96 -22.54 5.46
N PRO A 207 -37.82 -21.55 6.37
CA PRO A 207 -36.70 -21.52 7.32
C PRO A 207 -36.62 -22.74 8.25
N ASP A 208 -37.73 -23.44 8.51
CA ASP A 208 -37.78 -24.67 9.32
C ASP A 208 -37.41 -25.94 8.54
N THR A 209 -36.81 -25.81 7.35
CA THR A 209 -36.30 -26.94 6.58
C THR A 209 -35.09 -27.55 7.28
N GLU A 210 -35.16 -28.86 7.52
CA GLU A 210 -34.16 -29.56 8.33
C GLU A 210 -32.98 -30.08 7.50
N ARG A 211 -33.23 -30.46 6.24
CA ARG A 211 -32.22 -31.03 5.34
C ARG A 211 -32.44 -30.59 3.90
N VAL A 212 -31.37 -30.16 3.23
CA VAL A 212 -31.42 -29.61 1.87
C VAL A 212 -30.31 -30.22 1.01
N LEU A 213 -30.68 -30.68 -0.19
CA LEU A 213 -29.74 -31.04 -1.24
C LEU A 213 -29.98 -30.13 -2.45
N GLY A 214 -29.10 -29.17 -2.67
CA GLY A 214 -29.10 -28.28 -3.82
C GLY A 214 -28.09 -28.76 -4.86
N ILE A 215 -28.56 -29.02 -6.09
CA ILE A 215 -27.71 -29.42 -7.21
C ILE A 215 -27.98 -28.43 -8.35
N PHE A 216 -27.03 -27.53 -8.62
CA PHE A 216 -27.29 -26.33 -9.44
C PHE A 216 -26.75 -26.39 -10.87
N ALA A 217 -25.89 -27.36 -11.19
CA ALA A 217 -25.44 -27.67 -12.55
C ALA A 217 -25.22 -29.17 -12.77
N ALA A 218 -25.06 -29.56 -14.04
CA ALA A 218 -24.76 -30.95 -14.42
C ALA A 218 -23.36 -31.39 -13.98
N GLU A 219 -22.38 -30.52 -14.20
CA GLU A 219 -20.99 -30.60 -13.76
C GLU A 219 -20.77 -29.36 -12.89
N ASP A 220 -19.84 -28.47 -13.19
CA ASP A 220 -19.58 -27.24 -12.42
C ASP A 220 -20.53 -26.08 -12.73
N THR A 221 -20.62 -25.12 -11.81
CA THR A 221 -21.42 -23.89 -12.03
C THR A 221 -20.69 -22.83 -12.85
N TYR A 222 -19.38 -22.99 -13.05
CA TYR A 222 -18.51 -22.11 -13.84
C TYR A 222 -18.00 -22.81 -15.10
N ASN A 223 -17.28 -22.07 -15.95
CA ASN A 223 -16.64 -22.57 -17.17
C ASN A 223 -15.14 -22.24 -17.12
N ASP A 224 -14.37 -23.10 -16.47
CA ASP A 224 -12.91 -23.10 -16.31
C ASP A 224 -12.17 -23.45 -17.60
N LEU A 225 -12.21 -22.49 -18.53
CA LEU A 225 -11.44 -22.56 -19.75
C LEU A 225 -10.63 -21.28 -19.88
N THR A 226 -9.53 -21.32 -20.62
CA THR A 226 -8.83 -20.10 -21.05
C THR A 226 -9.79 -19.15 -21.78
N GLU A 227 -9.53 -17.84 -21.78
CA GLU A 227 -10.42 -16.86 -22.43
C GLU A 227 -10.59 -17.14 -23.93
N GLN A 228 -9.55 -17.69 -24.56
CA GLN A 228 -9.60 -18.07 -25.97
C GLN A 228 -10.51 -19.29 -26.19
N GLU A 229 -10.42 -20.31 -25.34
CA GLU A 229 -11.28 -21.49 -25.43
C GLU A 229 -12.75 -21.16 -25.11
N LEU A 230 -13.02 -20.22 -24.19
CA LEU A 230 -14.38 -19.68 -23.98
C LEU A 230 -14.95 -19.08 -25.27
N LYS A 231 -14.16 -18.28 -25.99
CA LYS A 231 -14.56 -17.69 -27.29
C LYS A 231 -14.84 -18.78 -28.32
N ASP A 232 -13.98 -19.80 -28.41
CA ASP A 232 -14.13 -20.90 -29.37
C ASP A 232 -15.31 -21.83 -29.05
N ALA A 233 -15.63 -22.01 -27.76
CA ALA A 233 -16.82 -22.70 -27.29
C ALA A 233 -18.11 -21.89 -27.52
N GLY A 234 -18.01 -20.60 -27.85
CA GLY A 234 -19.14 -19.69 -28.01
C GLY A 234 -19.77 -19.28 -26.68
N LEU A 235 -19.01 -19.34 -25.59
CA LEU A 235 -19.36 -18.85 -24.26
C LEU A 235 -19.08 -17.35 -24.16
N VAL A 236 -19.70 -16.60 -25.07
CA VAL A 236 -19.54 -15.16 -25.22
C VAL A 236 -20.90 -14.51 -25.44
N ASP A 237 -21.20 -13.43 -24.71
CA ASP A 237 -22.35 -12.56 -24.97
C ASP A 237 -21.91 -11.27 -25.66
N GLU A 238 -21.91 -11.27 -26.99
CA GLU A 238 -21.57 -10.11 -27.82
C GLU A 238 -22.47 -8.87 -27.60
N SER A 239 -23.53 -8.97 -26.78
CA SER A 239 -24.38 -7.83 -26.42
C SER A 239 -23.88 -7.03 -25.21
N LEU A 240 -22.91 -7.56 -24.47
CA LEU A 240 -22.28 -6.95 -23.30
C LEU A 240 -21.02 -6.14 -23.68
N PRO A 241 -20.58 -5.18 -22.83
CA PRO A 241 -19.28 -4.53 -23.01
C PRO A 241 -18.15 -5.56 -22.96
N PRO A 242 -16.97 -5.29 -23.58
CA PRO A 242 -15.84 -6.22 -23.60
C PRO A 242 -15.51 -6.83 -22.24
N SER A 243 -15.47 -6.01 -21.18
CA SER A 243 -15.28 -6.41 -19.77
C SER A 243 -16.25 -7.46 -19.22
N GLU A 244 -17.39 -7.69 -19.89
CA GLU A 244 -18.45 -8.60 -19.45
C GLU A 244 -18.81 -9.63 -20.55
N GLN A 245 -18.04 -9.69 -21.64
CA GLN A 245 -18.41 -10.51 -22.79
C GLN A 245 -18.23 -12.00 -22.54
N LEU A 246 -17.24 -12.41 -21.75
CA LEU A 246 -16.94 -13.81 -21.48
C LEU A 246 -17.95 -14.38 -20.46
N ILE A 247 -18.47 -15.58 -20.73
CA ILE A 247 -19.39 -16.29 -19.84
C ILE A 247 -18.56 -17.25 -18.98
N THR A 248 -17.97 -16.72 -17.92
CA THR A 248 -17.18 -17.45 -16.91
C THR A 248 -18.06 -18.23 -15.94
N TYR A 249 -19.30 -17.79 -15.72
CA TYR A 249 -20.25 -18.40 -14.80
C TYR A 249 -21.58 -18.75 -15.46
N GLY A 250 -22.15 -19.89 -15.09
CA GLY A 250 -23.44 -20.38 -15.55
C GLY A 250 -23.40 -21.17 -16.86
N GLN A 251 -24.52 -21.86 -17.12
CA GLN A 251 -24.65 -22.84 -18.20
C GLN A 251 -25.78 -22.43 -19.18
N PRO A 252 -25.55 -21.48 -20.11
CA PRO A 252 -26.62 -20.81 -20.88
C PRO A 252 -27.48 -21.75 -21.74
N ASN A 253 -26.98 -22.95 -22.04
CA ASN A 253 -27.67 -23.96 -22.83
C ASN A 253 -28.37 -25.05 -22.01
N GLN A 254 -28.39 -24.94 -20.68
CA GLN A 254 -29.00 -25.91 -19.76
C GLN A 254 -30.30 -25.39 -19.13
N ASN A 255 -30.97 -26.24 -18.34
CA ASN A 255 -32.25 -25.93 -17.70
C ASN A 255 -32.13 -24.94 -16.51
N ASN A 256 -30.91 -24.57 -16.10
CA ASN A 256 -30.61 -23.55 -15.09
C ASN A 256 -29.43 -22.66 -15.57
N PRO A 257 -29.69 -21.66 -16.42
CA PRO A 257 -28.62 -20.87 -17.04
C PRO A 257 -27.93 -19.88 -16.09
N ASP A 258 -28.56 -19.56 -14.95
CA ASP A 258 -28.06 -18.65 -13.91
C ASP A 258 -28.15 -19.39 -12.56
N PRO A 259 -27.14 -20.21 -12.22
CA PRO A 259 -27.12 -20.97 -10.98
C PRO A 259 -26.93 -20.08 -9.74
N VAL A 260 -27.24 -20.65 -8.57
CA VAL A 260 -27.08 -19.96 -7.28
C VAL A 260 -25.59 -19.82 -6.99
N THR A 261 -25.13 -18.63 -6.57
CA THR A 261 -23.71 -18.42 -6.23
C THR A 261 -23.39 -18.93 -4.82
N VAL A 262 -22.12 -19.19 -4.50
CA VAL A 262 -21.71 -19.61 -3.15
C VAL A 262 -22.09 -18.61 -2.06
N GLY A 263 -22.09 -17.30 -2.37
CA GLY A 263 -22.61 -16.27 -1.46
C GLY A 263 -24.10 -16.43 -1.17
N GLU A 264 -24.91 -16.66 -2.20
CA GLU A 264 -26.35 -16.94 -2.03
C GLU A 264 -26.61 -18.27 -1.31
N MET A 265 -25.78 -19.30 -1.55
CA MET A 265 -25.84 -20.58 -0.83
C MET A 265 -25.52 -20.42 0.66
N MET A 266 -24.50 -19.60 0.99
CA MET A 266 -24.13 -19.27 2.36
C MET A 266 -25.24 -18.48 3.06
N GLU A 267 -25.77 -17.43 2.42
CA GLU A 267 -26.89 -16.65 2.95
C GLU A 267 -28.11 -17.52 3.24
N PHE A 268 -28.48 -18.40 2.30
CA PHE A 268 -29.59 -19.33 2.48
C PHE A 268 -29.36 -20.26 3.68
N THR A 269 -28.18 -20.88 3.77
CA THR A 269 -27.83 -21.83 4.83
C THR A 269 -27.91 -21.17 6.19
N LEU A 270 -27.31 -19.98 6.33
CA LEU A 270 -27.31 -19.18 7.55
C LEU A 270 -28.70 -18.61 7.88
N GLY A 271 -29.64 -18.59 6.93
CA GLY A 271 -31.03 -18.19 7.11
C GLY A 271 -31.96 -19.27 7.68
N LEU A 272 -31.54 -20.53 7.73
CA LEU A 272 -32.35 -21.62 8.28
C LEU A 272 -32.45 -21.53 9.81
N ASP A 273 -33.61 -21.92 10.37
CA ASP A 273 -33.89 -21.92 11.81
C ASP A 273 -32.84 -22.75 12.57
N LYS A 274 -32.32 -23.82 11.95
CA LYS A 274 -31.34 -24.70 12.56
C LYS A 274 -29.98 -24.02 12.81
N PHE A 275 -29.53 -23.12 11.93
CA PHE A 275 -28.27 -22.39 12.09
C PHE A 275 -28.47 -21.11 12.90
N THR A 276 -29.55 -20.36 12.64
CA THR A 276 -29.88 -19.14 13.39
C THR A 276 -30.22 -19.39 14.87
N GLN A 277 -30.68 -20.60 15.21
CA GLN A 277 -31.10 -20.98 16.57
C GLN A 277 -30.24 -22.13 17.15
N ALA A 278 -29.03 -22.36 16.62
CA ALA A 278 -28.13 -23.42 17.05
C ALA A 278 -27.60 -23.19 18.49
N GLU A 279 -28.33 -23.69 19.50
CA GLU A 279 -27.95 -23.51 20.91
C GLU A 279 -26.61 -24.17 21.27
N ASP A 280 -26.19 -25.21 20.55
CA ASP A 280 -24.94 -25.96 20.77
C ASP A 280 -23.85 -25.62 19.73
N GLY A 281 -24.08 -24.59 18.90
CA GLY A 281 -23.22 -24.17 17.79
C GLY A 281 -23.33 -25.06 16.55
N PHE A 282 -22.73 -24.66 15.44
CA PHE A 282 -22.75 -25.35 14.15
C PHE A 282 -21.37 -25.37 13.47
N PHE A 283 -21.21 -26.15 12.40
CA PHE A 283 -20.01 -26.12 11.57
C PHE A 283 -20.38 -26.07 10.08
N ILE A 284 -19.83 -25.09 9.36
CA ILE A 284 -19.99 -24.96 7.90
C ILE A 284 -18.61 -25.02 7.27
N VAL A 285 -18.49 -25.80 6.20
CA VAL A 285 -17.35 -25.78 5.28
C VAL A 285 -17.87 -25.30 3.94
N ALA A 286 -17.23 -24.29 3.35
CA ALA A 286 -17.65 -23.71 2.10
C ALA A 286 -16.46 -23.41 1.19
N GLU A 287 -16.60 -23.66 -0.10
CA GLU A 287 -15.52 -23.58 -1.07
C GLU A 287 -15.96 -22.81 -2.32
N GLU A 288 -15.06 -21.98 -2.84
CA GLU A 288 -15.16 -21.40 -4.19
C GLU A 288 -13.99 -21.93 -5.02
N GLU A 289 -14.23 -23.04 -5.71
CA GLU A 289 -13.23 -23.79 -6.51
C GLU A 289 -12.69 -22.98 -7.70
N ALA A 290 -13.55 -22.17 -8.32
CA ALA A 290 -13.27 -21.63 -9.64
C ALA A 290 -12.05 -20.69 -9.65
N THR A 291 -11.67 -20.12 -8.50
CA THR A 291 -10.52 -19.21 -8.41
C THR A 291 -9.24 -19.94 -8.77
N ASP A 292 -9.06 -21.17 -8.27
CA ASP A 292 -7.94 -22.03 -8.62
C ASP A 292 -7.93 -22.38 -10.10
N ASN A 293 -9.04 -22.93 -10.60
CA ASN A 293 -9.08 -23.43 -11.98
C ASN A 293 -8.84 -22.30 -12.99
N PHE A 294 -9.42 -21.12 -12.76
CA PHE A 294 -9.14 -19.95 -13.59
C PHE A 294 -7.71 -19.43 -13.44
N GLY A 295 -7.13 -19.48 -12.24
CA GLY A 295 -5.74 -19.09 -12.01
C GLY A 295 -4.77 -19.97 -12.79
N ASN A 296 -4.97 -21.29 -12.73
CA ASN A 296 -4.16 -22.29 -13.41
C ASN A 296 -4.34 -22.29 -14.94
N ASP A 297 -5.46 -21.78 -15.44
CA ASP A 297 -5.67 -21.46 -16.87
C ASP A 297 -5.12 -20.08 -17.28
N ASN A 298 -4.64 -19.29 -16.32
CA ASN A 298 -4.34 -17.86 -16.44
C ASN A 298 -5.49 -17.07 -17.09
N ASN A 299 -6.71 -17.27 -16.59
CA ASN A 299 -7.90 -16.55 -17.04
C ASN A 299 -8.26 -15.43 -16.06
N ALA A 300 -7.80 -14.21 -16.34
CA ALA A 300 -8.01 -13.06 -15.47
C ALA A 300 -9.50 -12.70 -15.31
N ALA A 301 -10.30 -12.80 -16.38
CA ALA A 301 -11.73 -12.51 -16.29
C ALA A 301 -12.47 -13.50 -15.38
N GLY A 302 -12.08 -14.78 -15.44
CA GLY A 302 -12.62 -15.86 -14.62
C GLY A 302 -12.23 -15.72 -13.15
N VAL A 303 -10.95 -15.44 -12.88
CA VAL A 303 -10.46 -15.17 -11.52
C VAL A 303 -11.19 -13.98 -10.90
N LEU A 304 -11.38 -12.88 -11.64
CA LEU A 304 -12.11 -11.71 -11.15
C LEU A 304 -13.53 -12.08 -10.72
N ASP A 305 -14.24 -12.85 -11.53
CA ASP A 305 -15.62 -13.26 -11.25
C ASP A 305 -15.69 -14.25 -10.06
N ALA A 306 -14.72 -15.17 -9.96
CA ALA A 306 -14.63 -16.14 -8.86
C ALA A 306 -14.28 -15.48 -7.51
N ILE A 307 -13.26 -14.61 -7.46
CA ILE A 307 -12.84 -13.97 -6.21
C ILE A 307 -13.96 -13.06 -5.64
N LEU A 308 -14.77 -12.44 -6.49
CA LEU A 308 -15.92 -11.64 -6.05
C LEU A 308 -17.06 -12.51 -5.49
N ARG A 309 -17.22 -13.74 -5.97
CA ARG A 309 -18.15 -14.71 -5.35
C ARG A 309 -17.65 -15.20 -4.00
N ALA A 310 -16.36 -15.50 -3.89
CA ALA A 310 -15.71 -15.83 -2.62
C ALA A 310 -15.88 -14.68 -1.61
N ASP A 311 -15.65 -13.44 -2.04
CA ASP A 311 -15.83 -12.25 -1.20
C ASP A 311 -17.29 -12.06 -0.74
N ALA A 312 -18.27 -12.30 -1.61
CA ALA A 312 -19.68 -12.23 -1.25
C ALA A 312 -20.08 -13.32 -0.23
N MET A 313 -19.48 -14.51 -0.33
CA MET A 313 -19.64 -15.58 0.66
C MET A 313 -19.05 -15.19 2.02
N ILE A 314 -17.85 -14.60 2.04
CA ILE A 314 -17.25 -14.04 3.25
C ILE A 314 -18.17 -12.97 3.85
N GLY A 315 -18.65 -12.02 3.04
CA GLY A 315 -19.58 -10.96 3.47
C GLY A 315 -20.85 -11.51 4.15
N SER A 316 -21.42 -12.59 3.61
CA SER A 316 -22.59 -13.27 4.20
C SER A 316 -22.27 -13.86 5.57
N ALA A 317 -21.07 -14.44 5.74
CA ALA A 317 -20.60 -14.96 7.03
C ALA A 317 -20.35 -13.84 8.05
N LEU A 318 -19.68 -12.74 7.65
CA LEU A 318 -19.45 -11.59 8.52
C LEU A 318 -20.75 -10.94 8.99
N ASP A 319 -21.71 -10.74 8.07
CA ASP A 319 -23.03 -10.19 8.40
C ASP A 319 -23.77 -11.07 9.41
N PHE A 320 -23.62 -12.40 9.32
CA PHE A 320 -24.20 -13.32 10.29
C PHE A 320 -23.56 -13.21 11.68
N VAL A 321 -22.22 -13.09 11.76
CA VAL A 321 -21.50 -12.86 13.02
C VAL A 321 -22.00 -11.58 13.69
N ASP A 322 -22.05 -10.49 12.94
CA ASP A 322 -22.38 -9.16 13.46
C ASP A 322 -23.85 -9.02 13.88
N ASN A 323 -24.76 -9.68 13.14
CA ASN A 323 -26.20 -9.43 13.28
C ASN A 323 -26.98 -10.58 13.92
N VAL A 324 -26.46 -11.81 13.92
CA VAL A 324 -27.20 -13.02 14.32
C VAL A 324 -26.51 -13.79 15.44
N ASN A 325 -25.27 -14.24 15.24
CA ASN A 325 -24.55 -15.07 16.20
C ASN A 325 -23.06 -14.66 16.33
N PRO A 326 -22.71 -13.83 17.33
CA PRO A 326 -21.32 -13.41 17.56
C PRO A 326 -20.44 -14.53 18.14
N ASN A 327 -21.00 -15.68 18.54
CA ASN A 327 -20.23 -16.84 19.00
C ASN A 327 -19.83 -17.74 17.80
N THR A 328 -19.30 -17.12 16.75
CA THR A 328 -18.91 -17.80 15.53
C THR A 328 -17.52 -17.32 15.11
N LEU A 329 -16.62 -18.26 14.82
CA LEU A 329 -15.37 -18.01 14.11
C LEU A 329 -15.65 -18.09 12.60
N VAL A 330 -15.18 -17.11 11.85
CA VAL A 330 -15.04 -17.20 10.39
C VAL A 330 -13.54 -17.22 10.11
N ILE A 331 -13.08 -18.23 9.37
CA ILE A 331 -11.67 -18.34 8.99
C ILE A 331 -11.56 -18.74 7.52
N THR A 332 -10.71 -18.03 6.78
CA THR A 332 -10.41 -18.31 5.38
C THR A 332 -9.01 -18.90 5.24
N ALA A 333 -8.85 -20.05 4.61
CA ALA A 333 -7.53 -20.55 4.24
C ALA A 333 -7.59 -21.13 2.83
N ALA A 334 -6.78 -20.58 1.92
CA ALA A 334 -6.42 -21.25 0.67
C ALA A 334 -5.27 -22.21 0.96
N ASP A 335 -5.18 -23.29 0.20
CA ASP A 335 -4.06 -24.24 0.25
C ASP A 335 -2.88 -23.79 -0.62
N SER A 336 -3.16 -23.14 -1.76
CA SER A 336 -2.20 -22.58 -2.72
C SER A 336 -2.54 -21.14 -3.12
N ALA A 337 -1.65 -20.51 -3.90
CA ALA A 337 -1.99 -19.40 -4.78
C ALA A 337 -1.91 -19.87 -6.24
N ALA A 338 -3.00 -19.78 -7.00
CA ALA A 338 -3.07 -20.31 -8.35
C ALA A 338 -2.43 -19.37 -9.38
N GLY A 339 -1.59 -19.93 -10.24
CA GLY A 339 -0.93 -19.24 -11.37
C GLY A 339 0.07 -18.13 -11.02
N GLY A 340 0.27 -17.82 -9.73
CA GLY A 340 1.12 -16.71 -9.29
C GLY A 340 0.68 -15.36 -9.86
N LEU A 341 -0.62 -15.05 -9.77
CA LEU A 341 -1.20 -13.80 -10.26
C LEU A 341 -0.56 -12.57 -9.59
N GLN A 342 -0.26 -11.56 -10.39
CA GLN A 342 0.25 -10.25 -9.98
C GLN A 342 -0.46 -9.14 -10.77
N VAL A 343 -0.40 -7.89 -10.31
CA VAL A 343 -1.03 -6.74 -10.98
C VAL A 343 0.02 -5.70 -11.38
N ASP A 344 -0.10 -5.16 -12.59
CA ASP A 344 0.81 -4.15 -13.14
C ASP A 344 0.06 -2.96 -13.75
N ASP A 345 0.61 -1.76 -13.61
CA ASP A 345 0.11 -0.53 -14.23
C ASP A 345 0.33 -0.58 -15.75
N LYS A 346 -0.76 -0.53 -16.53
CA LYS A 346 -0.71 -0.54 -17.99
C LYS A 346 -1.72 0.40 -18.58
N SER A 347 -1.25 1.31 -19.44
CA SER A 347 -2.09 2.23 -20.18
C SER A 347 -1.94 2.07 -21.68
N GLY A 348 -3.04 2.26 -22.42
CA GLY A 348 -3.03 2.18 -23.89
C GLY A 348 -4.25 1.48 -24.48
N ASP A 349 -4.19 1.20 -25.79
CA ASP A 349 -5.25 0.44 -26.46
C ASP A 349 -5.31 -1.02 -25.96
N THR A 350 -4.19 -1.56 -25.46
CA THR A 350 -4.03 -2.92 -24.88
C THR A 350 -2.98 -2.92 -23.76
N VAL A 351 -2.98 -3.95 -22.91
CA VAL A 351 -2.04 -4.12 -21.78
C VAL A 351 -0.59 -4.45 -22.19
N GLY A 352 -0.35 -4.96 -23.39
CA GLY A 352 1.00 -5.26 -23.87
C GLY A 352 1.63 -6.49 -23.22
N SER A 353 2.90 -6.40 -22.84
CA SER A 353 3.69 -7.53 -22.33
C SER A 353 4.72 -7.07 -21.31
N ASN A 354 5.03 -7.96 -20.37
CA ASN A 354 6.25 -7.90 -19.56
C ASN A 354 7.40 -8.60 -20.26
N ILE A 355 8.60 -8.41 -19.73
CA ILE A 355 9.85 -8.90 -20.32
C ILE A 355 10.51 -9.84 -19.31
N ARG A 356 11.03 -10.95 -19.80
CA ARG A 356 11.75 -11.98 -19.04
C ARG A 356 13.17 -12.18 -19.53
N GLN A 357 14.12 -12.41 -18.64
CA GLN A 357 15.47 -12.75 -19.07
C GLN A 357 15.50 -14.11 -19.81
N SER A 358 16.35 -14.22 -20.82
CA SER A 358 16.65 -15.49 -21.47
C SER A 358 18.14 -15.62 -21.76
N SER A 359 18.77 -16.67 -21.25
CA SER A 359 20.15 -17.04 -21.58
C SER A 359 20.28 -17.76 -22.93
N PHE A 360 19.15 -18.04 -23.61
CA PHE A 360 19.08 -18.87 -24.82
C PHE A 360 18.83 -18.05 -26.09
N ASP A 361 19.87 -17.83 -26.89
CA ASP A 361 19.78 -17.12 -28.18
C ASP A 361 18.80 -17.76 -29.21
N ASP A 362 18.37 -19.02 -29.01
CA ASP A 362 17.58 -19.80 -29.97
C ASP A 362 16.13 -20.14 -29.54
N LEU A 363 15.64 -19.59 -28.42
CA LEU A 363 14.21 -19.67 -28.08
C LEU A 363 13.38 -18.84 -29.08
N GLU A 364 12.33 -19.46 -29.63
CA GLU A 364 11.44 -18.83 -30.61
C GLU A 364 10.60 -17.75 -29.93
N GLY A 365 10.73 -16.49 -30.39
CA GLY A 365 10.04 -15.33 -29.78
C GLY A 365 10.96 -14.33 -29.09
N ASN A 366 12.23 -14.67 -28.86
CA ASN A 366 13.20 -13.79 -28.20
C ASN A 366 13.38 -12.45 -28.96
N ILE A 367 13.33 -11.36 -28.19
CA ILE A 367 13.56 -9.99 -28.66
C ILE A 367 14.90 -9.47 -28.14
N ALA A 368 15.56 -8.63 -28.93
CA ALA A 368 16.79 -7.96 -28.51
C ALA A 368 16.48 -6.88 -27.46
N VAL A 369 17.11 -6.97 -26.28
CA VAL A 369 17.00 -5.93 -25.24
C VAL A 369 17.82 -4.70 -25.65
N GLU A 370 17.15 -3.61 -26.02
CA GLU A 370 17.87 -2.41 -26.50
C GLU A 370 18.85 -1.89 -25.44
N GLY A 371 20.11 -1.67 -25.83
CA GLY A 371 21.15 -1.11 -24.95
C GLY A 371 22.03 -2.13 -24.21
N PHE A 372 21.67 -3.42 -24.23
CA PHE A 372 22.42 -4.47 -23.53
C PHE A 372 23.21 -5.39 -24.49
N GLU A 373 24.54 -5.41 -24.34
CA GLU A 373 25.46 -6.27 -25.09
C GLU A 373 26.41 -7.06 -24.15
N ARG A 374 26.36 -8.40 -24.19
CA ARG A 374 27.30 -9.36 -23.57
C ARG A 374 28.54 -9.56 -24.45
N ASN A 375 29.73 -9.16 -23.99
CA ASN A 375 31.00 -9.29 -24.75
C ASN A 375 30.96 -8.69 -26.18
N GLY A 376 30.09 -7.69 -26.41
CA GLY A 376 29.81 -7.13 -27.74
C GLY A 376 28.81 -7.93 -28.58
N GLN A 377 27.94 -8.73 -27.94
CA GLN A 377 26.82 -9.47 -28.52
C GLN A 377 25.51 -9.09 -27.81
N GLN A 378 24.45 -8.86 -28.56
CA GLN A 378 23.11 -8.49 -28.07
C GLN A 378 22.56 -9.48 -27.00
N VAL A 379 22.01 -8.96 -25.89
CA VAL A 379 21.23 -9.75 -24.92
C VAL A 379 19.78 -9.87 -25.42
N PHE A 380 19.16 -11.03 -25.19
CA PHE A 380 17.79 -11.34 -25.61
C PHE A 380 16.88 -11.59 -24.41
N ALA A 381 15.60 -11.27 -24.58
CA ALA A 381 14.57 -11.45 -23.57
C ALA A 381 13.28 -11.98 -24.20
N TYR A 382 12.39 -12.54 -23.38
CA TYR A 382 11.13 -13.12 -23.80
C TYR A 382 9.95 -12.22 -23.40
N PRO A 383 9.08 -11.79 -24.34
CA PRO A 383 7.89 -11.03 -24.00
C PRO A 383 6.74 -11.96 -23.57
N VAL A 384 6.26 -11.78 -22.34
CA VAL A 384 5.08 -12.47 -21.80
C VAL A 384 3.90 -11.48 -21.81
N PRO A 385 2.87 -11.68 -22.64
CA PRO A 385 1.68 -10.84 -22.65
C PRO A 385 1.02 -10.79 -21.28
N LEU A 386 0.49 -9.62 -20.94
CA LEU A 386 -0.38 -9.45 -19.78
C LEU A 386 -1.83 -9.71 -20.19
N ASP A 387 -2.67 -10.04 -19.22
CA ASP A 387 -4.11 -10.12 -19.45
C ASP A 387 -4.80 -8.79 -19.21
N GLY A 388 -5.60 -8.42 -20.20
CA GLY A 388 -6.62 -7.39 -20.08
C GLY A 388 -7.99 -8.02 -19.83
N GLN A 389 -9.04 -7.25 -20.10
CA GLN A 389 -10.44 -7.62 -19.83
C GLN A 389 -10.92 -8.93 -20.47
N THR A 390 -10.26 -9.41 -21.53
CA THR A 390 -10.72 -10.58 -22.30
C THR A 390 -9.57 -11.51 -22.70
N GLY A 391 -8.50 -11.53 -21.91
CA GLY A 391 -7.29 -12.34 -22.11
C GLY A 391 -6.09 -11.52 -22.61
N ASN A 392 -5.15 -12.21 -23.23
CA ASN A 392 -3.80 -11.73 -23.51
C ASN A 392 -3.75 -10.51 -24.43
N ASP A 393 -2.99 -9.48 -24.05
CA ASP A 393 -2.78 -8.24 -24.80
C ASP A 393 -4.11 -7.63 -25.28
N THR A 394 -5.13 -7.66 -24.41
CA THR A 394 -6.44 -7.02 -24.65
C THR A 394 -6.56 -5.70 -23.90
N GLU A 395 -7.72 -5.04 -24.00
CA GLU A 395 -7.99 -3.74 -23.35
C GLU A 395 -7.74 -3.83 -21.84
N PRO A 396 -7.03 -2.86 -21.22
CA PRO A 396 -6.73 -2.91 -19.79
C PRO A 396 -7.98 -2.92 -18.92
N PHE A 397 -7.85 -3.47 -17.72
CA PHE A 397 -8.83 -3.21 -16.67
C PHE A 397 -8.74 -1.75 -16.23
N VAL A 398 -9.84 -1.23 -15.68
CA VAL A 398 -9.90 0.11 -15.11
C VAL A 398 -10.40 -0.02 -13.69
N THR A 399 -9.86 0.78 -12.76
CA THR A 399 -10.31 0.73 -11.37
C THR A 399 -11.83 0.97 -11.27
N GLY A 400 -12.51 0.11 -10.52
CA GLY A 400 -13.98 0.10 -10.44
C GLY A 400 -14.57 1.32 -9.72
N ALA A 401 -13.77 1.96 -8.88
CA ALA A 401 -14.04 3.26 -8.28
C ALA A 401 -12.78 4.13 -8.29
N PRO A 402 -12.94 5.46 -8.34
CA PRO A 402 -11.81 6.35 -8.19
C PRO A 402 -11.23 6.29 -6.78
N ASP A 403 -9.97 6.66 -6.64
CA ASP A 403 -9.37 6.94 -5.34
C ASP A 403 -9.98 8.19 -4.67
N ARG A 404 -9.44 8.55 -3.50
CA ARG A 404 -9.87 9.69 -2.70
C ARG A 404 -9.73 11.02 -3.43
N ASP A 405 -8.77 11.14 -4.34
CA ASP A 405 -8.44 12.36 -5.07
C ASP A 405 -9.21 12.46 -6.41
N GLY A 406 -9.85 11.36 -6.81
CA GLY A 406 -10.82 11.27 -7.90
C GLY A 406 -10.28 10.59 -9.15
N ASP A 407 -9.11 9.96 -9.04
CA ASP A 407 -8.37 9.37 -10.14
C ASP A 407 -8.70 7.89 -10.33
N THR A 408 -8.59 7.45 -11.59
CA THR A 408 -8.84 6.06 -12.00
C THR A 408 -7.64 5.56 -12.78
N PHE A 409 -7.27 4.31 -12.56
CA PHE A 409 -6.04 3.74 -13.10
C PHE A 409 -6.35 2.59 -14.05
N GLU A 410 -5.52 2.46 -15.09
CA GLU A 410 -5.56 1.34 -16.03
C GLU A 410 -4.49 0.31 -15.63
N PHE A 411 -4.85 -0.97 -15.60
CA PHE A 411 -3.96 -2.05 -15.15
C PHE A 411 -4.22 -3.36 -15.89
N GLY A 412 -3.26 -4.29 -15.79
CA GLY A 412 -3.35 -5.65 -16.33
C GLY A 412 -2.94 -6.70 -15.29
N ALA A 413 -3.29 -7.96 -15.57
CA ALA A 413 -2.86 -9.10 -14.76
C ALA A 413 -1.60 -9.74 -15.37
N ALA A 414 -0.61 -10.00 -14.53
CA ALA A 414 0.60 -10.74 -14.84
C ALA A 414 0.52 -12.12 -14.16
N TRP A 415 1.22 -13.10 -14.72
CA TRP A 415 1.18 -14.49 -14.25
C TRP A 415 2.59 -15.06 -14.20
N ALA A 416 2.87 -15.82 -13.14
CA ALA A 416 4.15 -16.47 -12.96
C ALA A 416 4.18 -17.91 -13.49
N THR A 417 3.04 -18.62 -13.50
CA THR A 417 2.94 -20.04 -13.91
C THR A 417 1.49 -20.45 -14.21
N PHE A 418 1.26 -21.70 -14.63
CA PHE A 418 -0.04 -22.39 -14.59
C PHE A 418 -0.22 -23.27 -13.34
N SER A 419 0.79 -23.33 -12.47
CA SER A 419 0.78 -24.17 -11.26
C SER A 419 0.25 -23.43 -10.03
N ASP A 420 -0.16 -24.23 -9.05
CA ASP A 420 -0.29 -23.83 -7.65
C ASP A 420 1.07 -23.52 -7.02
N VAL A 421 1.20 -22.36 -6.38
CA VAL A 421 2.44 -21.96 -5.70
C VAL A 421 2.25 -21.75 -4.18
N PRO A 422 3.23 -22.16 -3.34
CA PRO A 422 3.18 -22.04 -1.87
C PRO A 422 3.53 -20.66 -1.29
N GLY A 423 4.03 -19.72 -2.09
CA GLY A 423 4.78 -18.57 -1.59
C GLY A 423 3.93 -17.44 -0.99
N SER A 424 2.75 -17.15 -1.56
CA SER A 424 1.99 -15.92 -1.31
C SER A 424 0.57 -16.16 -0.78
N ILE A 425 0.45 -16.87 0.35
CA ILE A 425 -0.85 -17.24 0.93
C ILE A 425 -1.05 -16.54 2.28
N VAL A 426 -2.21 -15.90 2.45
CA VAL A 426 -2.62 -15.25 3.71
C VAL A 426 -3.97 -15.80 4.16
N THR A 427 -3.99 -16.36 5.36
CA THR A 427 -5.21 -16.74 6.08
C THR A 427 -5.72 -15.52 6.86
N LYS A 428 -7.04 -15.33 6.91
CA LYS A 428 -7.67 -14.30 7.74
C LYS A 428 -8.77 -14.89 8.62
N ALA A 429 -8.97 -14.28 9.79
CA ALA A 429 -10.02 -14.66 10.73
C ALA A 429 -10.88 -13.47 11.17
N TYR A 430 -12.12 -13.76 11.56
CA TYR A 430 -13.06 -12.79 12.12
C TYR A 430 -13.99 -13.44 13.15
N GLY A 431 -14.35 -12.68 14.18
CA GLY A 431 -15.31 -13.10 15.20
C GLY A 431 -14.66 -13.81 16.39
N LEU A 432 -15.30 -14.87 16.88
CA LEU A 432 -14.85 -15.59 18.08
C LEU A 432 -13.50 -16.27 17.83
N ASN A 433 -12.53 -16.09 18.73
CA ASN A 433 -11.18 -16.70 18.66
C ASN A 433 -10.34 -16.28 17.45
N ALA A 434 -10.74 -15.25 16.70
CA ALA A 434 -9.93 -14.74 15.59
C ALA A 434 -8.55 -14.23 16.06
N ASP A 435 -8.49 -13.70 17.28
CA ASP A 435 -7.28 -13.24 17.97
C ASP A 435 -6.28 -14.36 18.33
N GLN A 436 -6.64 -15.63 18.12
CA GLN A 436 -5.71 -16.76 18.26
C GLN A 436 -4.82 -16.93 17.02
N LEU A 437 -5.19 -16.32 15.89
CA LEU A 437 -4.43 -16.40 14.65
C LEU A 437 -3.13 -15.57 14.79
N SER A 438 -1.99 -16.25 14.93
CA SER A 438 -0.67 -15.64 14.92
C SER A 438 -0.32 -15.04 13.55
N SER A 439 0.72 -14.21 13.47
CA SER A 439 1.14 -13.58 12.20
C SER A 439 1.69 -14.52 11.13
N THR A 440 2.09 -15.74 11.53
CA THR A 440 2.47 -16.86 10.65
C THR A 440 1.91 -18.14 11.26
N ILE A 441 1.35 -19.02 10.42
CA ILE A 441 0.85 -20.34 10.82
C ILE A 441 1.26 -21.41 9.82
N ASP A 442 1.51 -22.62 10.33
CA ASP A 442 1.46 -23.86 9.57
C ASP A 442 0.02 -24.21 9.16
N ASN A 443 -0.16 -24.86 8.02
CA ASN A 443 -1.48 -25.29 7.54
C ASN A 443 -2.28 -26.12 8.57
N THR A 444 -1.62 -26.90 9.43
CA THR A 444 -2.28 -27.70 10.48
C THR A 444 -2.88 -26.86 11.62
N ALA A 445 -2.46 -25.60 11.77
CA ALA A 445 -2.99 -24.69 12.78
C ALA A 445 -4.47 -24.33 12.55
N VAL A 446 -4.92 -24.27 11.29
CA VAL A 446 -6.32 -23.99 10.93
C VAL A 446 -7.25 -25.00 11.59
N TYR A 447 -6.94 -26.31 11.50
CA TYR A 447 -7.68 -27.37 12.18
C TYR A 447 -7.72 -27.14 13.70
N ARG A 448 -6.59 -26.78 14.32
CA ARG A 448 -6.48 -26.60 15.77
C ARG A 448 -7.40 -25.49 16.27
N ILE A 449 -7.41 -24.31 15.62
CA ILE A 449 -8.29 -23.19 15.99
C ILE A 449 -9.76 -23.56 15.81
N MET A 450 -10.10 -24.23 14.70
CA MET A 450 -11.48 -24.71 14.48
C MET A 450 -11.91 -25.71 15.55
N TYR A 451 -11.04 -26.66 15.90
CA TYR A 451 -11.32 -27.70 16.89
C TYR A 451 -11.51 -27.11 18.29
N GLU A 452 -10.61 -26.22 18.71
CA GLU A 452 -10.72 -25.51 19.98
C GLU A 452 -12.03 -24.72 20.03
N THR A 453 -12.35 -24.00 18.95
CA THR A 453 -13.57 -23.20 18.88
C THR A 453 -14.82 -24.08 19.00
N LEU A 454 -14.92 -25.16 18.23
CA LEU A 454 -16.10 -26.04 18.21
C LEU A 454 -16.31 -26.81 19.51
N PHE A 455 -15.22 -27.24 20.16
CA PHE A 455 -15.27 -28.25 21.22
C PHE A 455 -14.68 -27.81 22.57
N ASP A 456 -14.09 -26.62 22.67
CA ASP A 456 -13.42 -26.09 23.88
C ASP A 456 -12.27 -27.03 24.34
N VAL A 457 -11.52 -27.53 23.35
CA VAL A 457 -10.37 -28.44 23.51
C VAL A 457 -9.20 -27.96 22.68
N GLU A 458 -8.16 -27.47 23.36
CA GLU A 458 -6.86 -27.12 22.77
C GLU A 458 -6.10 -28.40 22.38
N LEU A 459 -5.47 -28.39 21.20
CA LEU A 459 -4.63 -29.47 20.69
C LEU A 459 -3.19 -28.97 20.51
N ASP A 460 -2.22 -29.82 20.85
CA ASP A 460 -0.81 -29.58 20.56
C ASP A 460 -0.59 -29.64 19.02
N PRO A 461 0.44 -29.01 18.43
CA PRO A 461 0.76 -29.23 17.02
C PRO A 461 1.15 -30.70 16.73
N PRO A 462 1.12 -31.14 15.47
CA PRO A 462 1.71 -32.42 15.07
C PRO A 462 3.17 -32.56 15.54
N GLU A 463 3.63 -33.80 15.75
CA GLU A 463 5.01 -34.04 16.17
C GLU A 463 5.99 -33.50 15.11
N GLY A 464 6.90 -32.60 15.51
CA GLY A 464 7.91 -32.01 14.63
C GLY A 464 7.53 -30.65 14.04
N VAL A 465 6.23 -30.33 13.98
CA VAL A 465 5.73 -29.01 13.55
C VAL A 465 5.87 -27.99 14.69
N PRO A 466 6.36 -26.76 14.44
CA PRO A 466 6.39 -25.70 15.44
C PRO A 466 5.01 -25.37 16.03
N ASP A 467 4.97 -24.96 17.29
CA ASP A 467 3.72 -24.48 17.89
C ASP A 467 3.54 -22.99 17.60
N ASP A 468 2.81 -22.68 16.53
CA ASP A 468 2.60 -21.31 16.06
C ASP A 468 1.75 -20.45 17.03
N PHE A 469 1.09 -21.05 18.03
CA PHE A 469 0.39 -20.31 19.10
C PHE A 469 1.30 -19.99 20.30
N ALA A 470 2.55 -20.47 20.28
CA ALA A 470 3.53 -20.29 21.34
C ALA A 470 4.71 -19.41 20.90
N VAL A 471 4.48 -18.46 19.98
CA VAL A 471 5.48 -17.47 19.56
C VAL A 471 5.96 -16.67 20.79
N GLU A 472 7.25 -16.35 20.83
CA GLU A 472 7.82 -15.57 21.93
C GLU A 472 7.35 -14.10 21.85
N GLU A 473 6.31 -13.81 22.63
CA GLU A 473 5.76 -12.47 22.82
C GLU A 473 6.84 -11.43 23.21
N PRO A 474 6.79 -10.21 22.65
CA PRO A 474 7.66 -9.14 23.09
C PRO A 474 7.41 -8.80 24.57
N PRO A 475 8.45 -8.35 25.29
CA PRO A 475 8.26 -7.83 26.64
C PRO A 475 7.31 -6.63 26.61
N ALA A 476 6.36 -6.59 27.56
CA ALA A 476 5.41 -5.49 27.65
C ALA A 476 6.12 -4.13 27.79
N PRO A 477 5.72 -3.10 27.02
CA PRO A 477 6.27 -1.76 27.13
C PRO A 477 6.12 -1.19 28.55
N THR A 478 7.09 -0.39 28.96
CA THR A 478 7.16 0.25 30.28
C THR A 478 6.80 1.73 30.27
N GLU A 479 6.81 2.36 29.09
CA GLU A 479 6.52 3.76 28.84
C GLU A 479 5.40 3.92 27.79
N SER A 480 4.88 5.14 27.63
CA SER A 480 3.80 5.44 26.66
C SER A 480 4.29 5.90 25.29
N THR A 481 5.58 6.17 25.16
CA THR A 481 6.29 6.51 23.92
C THR A 481 7.63 5.78 23.92
N GLY A 482 8.22 5.59 22.75
CA GLY A 482 9.36 4.72 22.59
C GLY A 482 10.29 5.08 21.44
N ASN A 483 10.97 4.05 20.96
CA ASN A 483 11.85 4.05 19.79
C ASN A 483 11.17 3.33 18.62
N VAL A 484 11.65 3.60 17.42
CA VAL A 484 11.21 2.90 16.21
C VAL A 484 12.43 2.33 15.49
N ILE A 485 12.33 1.07 15.09
CA ILE A 485 13.20 0.43 14.11
C ILE A 485 12.30 0.08 12.94
N PHE A 486 12.48 0.79 11.82
CA PHE A 486 11.84 0.46 10.55
C PHE A 486 12.84 -0.29 9.68
N ILE A 487 12.51 -1.51 9.28
CA ILE A 487 13.30 -2.28 8.32
C ILE A 487 12.51 -2.37 7.03
N HIS A 488 13.07 -1.86 5.94
CA HIS A 488 12.51 -1.87 4.58
C HIS A 488 13.26 -2.93 3.76
N PRO A 489 12.77 -4.19 3.70
CA PRO A 489 13.26 -5.16 2.73
C PRO A 489 12.61 -4.85 1.37
N ASP A 490 13.34 -4.15 0.49
CA ASP A 490 12.78 -3.54 -0.72
C ASP A 490 12.19 -4.58 -1.68
N GLY A 491 11.01 -4.29 -2.23
CA GLY A 491 10.35 -5.16 -3.21
C GLY A 491 9.96 -6.57 -2.73
N THR A 492 9.58 -6.78 -1.46
CA THR A 492 9.37 -8.14 -0.92
C THR A 492 7.93 -8.54 -0.62
N SER A 493 7.67 -9.84 -0.80
CA SER A 493 6.40 -10.53 -0.53
C SER A 493 6.64 -11.81 0.28
N PRO A 494 5.59 -12.48 0.81
CA PRO A 494 5.73 -13.76 1.50
C PRO A 494 6.46 -14.83 0.68
N SER A 495 6.42 -14.77 -0.66
CA SER A 495 7.15 -15.68 -1.55
C SER A 495 8.67 -15.52 -1.45
N HIS A 496 9.16 -14.28 -1.30
CA HIS A 496 10.56 -13.99 -1.04
C HIS A 496 11.01 -14.62 0.29
N TYR A 497 10.20 -14.48 1.33
CA TYR A 497 10.43 -15.13 2.62
C TYR A 497 10.32 -16.66 2.53
N ALA A 498 9.44 -17.20 1.70
CA ALA A 498 9.33 -18.65 1.47
C ALA A 498 10.61 -19.21 0.83
N ALA A 499 11.14 -18.56 -0.21
CA ALA A 499 12.39 -18.96 -0.85
C ALA A 499 13.56 -18.96 0.15
N ALA A 500 13.68 -17.90 0.97
CA ALA A 500 14.70 -17.81 2.01
C ALA A 500 14.50 -18.86 3.13
N ARG A 501 13.26 -19.11 3.55
CA ARG A 501 12.92 -20.12 4.58
C ARG A 501 13.33 -21.51 4.11
N PHE A 502 12.92 -21.88 2.89
CA PHE A 502 13.26 -23.17 2.30
C PHE A 502 14.77 -23.31 2.13
N ALA A 503 15.46 -22.30 1.61
CA ALA A 503 16.91 -22.33 1.43
C ALA A 503 17.73 -22.45 2.73
N THR A 504 17.15 -22.08 3.88
CA THR A 504 17.89 -22.01 5.16
C THR A 504 17.38 -22.98 6.21
N VAL A 505 16.21 -22.70 6.79
CA VAL A 505 15.66 -23.38 7.96
C VAL A 505 14.71 -24.52 7.61
N GLY A 506 14.47 -24.76 6.30
CA GLY A 506 13.58 -25.82 5.81
C GLY A 506 12.10 -25.46 5.92
N THR A 507 11.23 -26.34 5.44
CA THR A 507 9.78 -26.14 5.39
C THR A 507 9.15 -25.95 6.78
N ASP A 508 9.54 -26.75 7.76
CA ASP A 508 9.08 -26.61 9.16
C ASP A 508 9.82 -25.52 9.94
N GLY A 509 10.82 -24.87 9.34
CA GLY A 509 11.58 -23.80 9.98
C GLY A 509 10.78 -22.51 10.13
N ARG A 510 11.27 -21.60 10.97
CA ARG A 510 10.75 -20.23 11.08
C ARG A 510 11.92 -19.26 10.93
N LEU A 511 11.76 -18.31 10.02
CA LEU A 511 12.62 -17.13 9.91
C LEU A 511 12.36 -16.17 11.10
N ASN A 512 13.20 -15.17 11.31
CA ASN A 512 12.92 -14.14 12.32
C ASN A 512 11.63 -13.36 11.98
N TRP A 513 11.38 -13.10 10.70
CA TRP A 513 10.14 -12.50 10.21
C TRP A 513 8.89 -13.34 10.49
N ASP A 514 9.01 -14.67 10.46
CA ASP A 514 7.91 -15.58 10.84
C ASP A 514 7.58 -15.51 12.34
N ASN A 515 8.56 -15.12 13.16
CA ASN A 515 8.42 -15.01 14.62
C ASN A 515 7.99 -13.61 15.09
N MET A 516 7.56 -12.73 14.17
CA MET A 516 6.90 -11.47 14.53
C MET A 516 5.47 -11.74 15.02
N THR A 517 4.84 -10.78 15.70
CA THR A 517 3.56 -11.03 16.40
C THR A 517 2.34 -10.59 15.62
N ASP A 518 2.47 -9.55 14.79
CA ASP A 518 1.35 -8.92 14.10
C ASP A 518 1.65 -8.82 12.60
N ALA A 519 0.65 -9.09 11.75
CA ALA A 519 0.74 -9.01 10.30
C ALA A 519 -0.45 -8.28 9.69
N GLY A 520 -0.21 -7.64 8.55
CA GLY A 520 -1.24 -7.00 7.74
C GLY A 520 -0.92 -7.07 6.26
N VAL A 521 -1.93 -7.35 5.44
CA VAL A 521 -1.82 -7.22 3.98
C VAL A 521 -1.65 -5.74 3.65
N TYR A 522 -0.57 -5.40 2.97
CA TYR A 522 -0.19 -4.03 2.65
C TYR A 522 -0.82 -3.60 1.30
N LEU A 523 -1.39 -2.40 1.24
CA LEU A 523 -2.00 -1.83 0.03
C LEU A 523 -1.12 -0.70 -0.52
N GLY A 524 -0.47 -0.96 -1.66
CA GLY A 524 0.69 -0.18 -2.13
C GLY A 524 0.38 1.05 -2.98
N HIS A 525 -0.85 1.24 -3.44
CA HIS A 525 -1.18 2.27 -4.41
C HIS A 525 -0.71 3.69 -4.03
N MET A 526 -0.39 4.45 -5.07
CA MET A 526 0.17 5.81 -5.05
C MET A 526 -0.88 6.83 -5.50
N ASP A 527 -0.51 8.11 -5.55
CA ASP A 527 -1.40 9.19 -6.02
C ASP A 527 -1.72 9.08 -7.53
N ASP A 528 -0.79 8.53 -8.31
CA ASP A 528 -0.86 8.52 -9.78
C ASP A 528 -0.91 7.12 -10.41
N ARG A 529 -0.86 6.04 -9.61
CA ARG A 529 -0.82 4.66 -10.09
C ARG A 529 -1.12 3.60 -9.02
N VAL A 530 -1.41 2.34 -9.42
CA VAL A 530 -1.78 1.27 -8.46
C VAL A 530 -0.61 0.51 -7.87
N VAL A 531 0.53 0.45 -8.57
CA VAL A 531 1.74 -0.24 -8.10
C VAL A 531 2.65 0.74 -7.35
N GLY A 532 3.26 0.31 -6.25
CA GLY A 532 4.31 1.11 -5.56
C GLY A 532 5.56 1.34 -6.41
N THR A 533 6.41 2.28 -5.99
CA THR A 533 7.79 2.45 -6.50
C THR A 533 8.69 2.75 -5.31
N SER A 534 9.96 2.32 -5.33
CA SER A 534 10.84 2.49 -4.15
C SER A 534 10.88 3.93 -3.67
N ASN A 535 10.96 4.90 -4.59
CA ASN A 535 11.04 6.31 -4.22
C ASN A 535 9.73 6.90 -3.68
N GLY A 536 8.59 6.72 -4.35
CA GLY A 536 7.36 7.29 -3.81
C GLY A 536 6.81 6.47 -2.64
N GLY A 537 7.03 5.15 -2.61
CA GLY A 537 6.74 4.29 -1.46
C GLY A 537 7.52 4.71 -0.22
N ALA A 538 8.82 5.02 -0.35
CA ALA A 538 9.61 5.61 0.72
C ALA A 538 9.05 6.98 1.18
N VAL A 539 8.55 7.82 0.26
CA VAL A 539 7.86 9.06 0.63
C VAL A 539 6.60 8.78 1.45
N VAL A 540 5.82 7.76 1.09
CA VAL A 540 4.67 7.33 1.90
C VAL A 540 5.10 6.97 3.32
N HIS A 541 6.15 6.16 3.47
CA HIS A 541 6.66 5.76 4.79
C HIS A 541 7.24 6.94 5.59
N ALA A 542 7.91 7.88 4.93
CA ALA A 542 8.56 9.03 5.57
C ALA A 542 7.60 10.18 5.91
N TYR A 543 6.54 10.40 5.12
CA TYR A 543 5.62 11.52 5.25
C TYR A 543 4.19 11.13 5.66
N GLY A 544 3.76 9.88 5.46
CA GLY A 544 2.41 9.41 5.76
C GLY A 544 1.34 9.90 4.77
N ILE A 545 1.74 10.23 3.55
CA ILE A 545 0.89 10.77 2.48
C ILE A 545 1.05 9.97 1.20
N LYS A 546 0.02 9.95 0.34
CA LYS A 546 0.11 9.40 -1.01
C LYS A 546 0.89 10.39 -1.88
N SER A 547 2.00 9.96 -2.46
CA SER A 547 2.80 10.75 -3.39
C SER A 547 2.70 10.18 -4.79
N PHE A 548 2.97 11.00 -5.81
CA PHE A 548 3.18 10.47 -7.16
C PHE A 548 4.43 9.59 -7.24
N SER A 549 4.43 8.66 -8.18
CA SER A 549 5.40 7.57 -8.33
C SER A 549 6.85 7.98 -8.57
N GLY A 550 7.11 9.21 -9.02
CA GLY A 550 8.46 9.74 -9.27
C GLY A 550 9.03 10.59 -8.13
N SER A 551 8.30 10.72 -7.01
CA SER A 551 8.69 11.61 -5.93
C SER A 551 9.89 11.11 -5.11
N TYR A 552 10.73 12.05 -4.69
CA TYR A 552 11.74 11.89 -3.65
C TYR A 552 11.58 13.05 -2.64
N GLY A 553 10.42 13.14 -1.99
CA GLY A 553 10.10 14.18 -0.98
C GLY A 553 9.43 15.46 -1.51
N LEU A 554 9.41 15.65 -2.83
CA LEU A 554 8.76 16.79 -3.50
C LEU A 554 7.55 16.38 -4.34
N ASP A 555 6.58 17.29 -4.53
CA ASP A 555 5.45 17.14 -5.45
C ASP A 555 5.86 17.31 -6.93
N GLU A 556 4.94 17.06 -7.86
CA GLU A 556 5.21 17.16 -9.31
C GLU A 556 5.66 18.57 -9.77
N ASN A 557 5.39 19.60 -8.96
CA ASN A 557 5.76 20.98 -9.23
C ASN A 557 7.07 21.38 -8.53
N GLY A 558 7.70 20.46 -7.79
CA GLY A 558 8.91 20.70 -7.01
C GLY A 558 8.67 21.41 -5.67
N ASN A 559 7.44 21.38 -5.15
CA ASN A 559 7.15 21.91 -3.82
C ASN A 559 7.31 20.81 -2.75
N PRO A 560 7.73 21.15 -1.53
CA PRO A 560 7.77 20.20 -0.43
C PRO A 560 6.38 19.67 -0.06
N TYR A 561 6.28 18.40 0.30
CA TYR A 561 5.04 17.85 0.85
C TYR A 561 4.78 18.31 2.27
N THR A 562 3.51 18.36 2.66
CA THR A 562 3.12 18.41 4.07
C THR A 562 2.90 16.98 4.57
N SER A 563 3.70 16.55 5.55
CA SER A 563 3.51 15.24 6.17
C SER A 563 2.17 15.14 6.89
N LEU A 564 1.73 13.92 7.19
CA LEU A 564 0.46 13.64 7.85
C LEU A 564 0.36 14.30 9.24
N SER A 565 1.49 14.61 9.88
CA SER A 565 1.59 15.40 11.12
C SER A 565 1.33 16.90 10.94
N GLY A 566 1.19 17.36 9.70
CA GLY A 566 0.94 18.76 9.33
C GLY A 566 2.20 19.62 9.19
N LYS A 567 3.39 19.01 9.07
CA LYS A 567 4.65 19.74 8.88
C LYS A 567 5.08 19.71 7.41
N GLU A 568 5.27 20.89 6.83
CA GLU A 568 5.74 21.07 5.46
C GLU A 568 7.24 20.79 5.36
N GLY A 569 7.64 19.98 4.37
CA GLY A 569 9.02 19.60 4.10
C GLY A 569 9.70 18.95 5.30
N THR A 570 8.99 18.09 6.03
CA THR A 570 9.57 17.40 7.19
C THR A 570 9.13 15.96 7.28
N THR A 571 10.10 15.05 7.27
CA THR A 571 9.89 13.60 7.43
C THR A 571 9.70 13.22 8.90
N ILE A 572 9.17 12.02 9.17
CA ILE A 572 9.08 11.48 10.53
C ILE A 572 10.46 11.35 11.22
N LEU A 573 11.53 11.09 10.46
CA LEU A 573 12.87 10.94 11.01
C LEU A 573 13.42 12.30 11.45
N GLU A 574 13.22 13.35 10.65
CA GLU A 574 13.54 14.72 11.02
C GLU A 574 12.69 15.21 12.19
N GLU A 575 11.42 14.81 12.27
CA GLU A 575 10.56 15.08 13.42
C GLU A 575 11.10 14.42 14.70
N ALA A 576 11.58 13.18 14.61
CA ALA A 576 12.20 12.48 15.73
C ALA A 576 13.47 13.22 16.19
N GLN A 577 14.33 13.63 15.25
CA GLN A 577 15.52 14.43 15.53
C GLN A 577 15.17 15.77 16.18
N ALA A 578 14.17 16.47 15.66
CA ALA A 578 13.69 17.74 16.22
C ALA A 578 13.08 17.59 17.64
N ALA A 579 12.57 16.40 17.97
CA ALA A 579 12.13 16.03 19.30
C ALA A 579 13.28 15.67 20.26
N GLY A 580 14.53 15.67 19.78
CA GLY A 580 15.73 15.36 20.55
C GLY A 580 16.13 13.90 20.55
N LYS A 581 15.47 13.05 19.75
CA LYS A 581 15.83 11.64 19.62
C LYS A 581 17.04 11.49 18.71
N ALA A 582 17.90 10.50 18.98
CA ALA A 582 18.94 10.11 18.04
C ALA A 582 18.34 9.49 16.78
N ILE A 583 18.96 9.71 15.64
CA ILE A 583 18.48 9.18 14.36
C ILE A 583 19.58 8.48 13.59
N GLY A 584 19.23 7.44 12.85
CA GLY A 584 20.18 6.79 11.94
C GLY A 584 19.52 6.15 10.74
N ILE A 585 20.32 6.04 9.68
CA ILE A 585 19.98 5.32 8.45
C ILE A 585 21.05 4.27 8.14
N VAL A 586 20.58 3.10 7.70
CA VAL A 586 21.41 1.97 7.26
C VAL A 586 20.90 1.51 5.91
N ASN A 587 21.78 1.28 4.95
CA ASN A 587 21.40 0.76 3.64
C ASN A 587 22.48 -0.22 3.13
N SER A 588 22.08 -1.36 2.54
CA SER A 588 23.02 -2.33 1.97
C SER A 588 23.60 -1.89 0.61
N GLY A 589 22.90 -1.05 -0.14
CA GLY A 589 23.37 -0.36 -1.35
C GLY A 589 24.08 0.96 -1.04
N PHE A 590 24.02 1.93 -1.94
CA PHE A 590 24.48 3.30 -1.68
C PHE A 590 23.46 4.10 -0.87
N ILE A 591 23.94 5.05 -0.05
CA ILE A 591 23.08 5.71 0.96
C ILE A 591 21.95 6.60 0.40
N ALA A 592 22.01 6.94 -0.88
CA ALA A 592 21.00 7.77 -1.55
C ALA A 592 19.83 6.94 -2.12
N GLU A 593 19.83 5.62 -1.94
CA GLU A 593 18.68 4.80 -2.29
C GLU A 593 17.43 5.22 -1.50
N PRO A 594 16.21 5.08 -2.06
CA PRO A 594 15.08 5.83 -1.56
C PRO A 594 14.54 5.38 -0.20
N GLY A 595 14.46 4.09 0.11
CA GLY A 595 13.85 3.60 1.36
C GLY A 595 14.60 4.02 2.62
N SER A 596 15.80 4.59 2.47
CA SER A 596 16.58 5.21 3.53
C SER A 596 16.84 6.70 3.30
N GLY A 597 17.21 7.12 2.09
CA GLY A 597 17.61 8.49 1.80
C GLY A 597 16.46 9.51 1.82
N VAL A 598 15.24 9.13 1.42
CA VAL A 598 14.05 10.01 1.44
C VAL A 598 13.73 10.52 2.85
N PHE A 599 14.15 9.79 3.89
CA PHE A 599 13.93 10.21 5.26
C PHE A 599 14.78 11.43 5.68
N LEU A 600 15.80 11.82 4.91
CA LEU A 600 16.72 12.92 5.24
C LEU A 600 17.03 13.85 4.06
N ALA A 601 16.40 13.65 2.91
CA ALA A 601 16.66 14.41 1.70
C ALA A 601 15.39 14.54 0.85
N ASP A 602 15.30 15.66 0.13
CA ASP A 602 14.22 15.93 -0.82
C ASP A 602 14.75 16.56 -2.10
N VAL A 603 14.48 15.92 -3.25
CA VAL A 603 15.02 16.36 -4.55
C VAL A 603 14.00 16.20 -5.67
N GLU A 604 14.20 16.94 -6.77
CA GLU A 604 13.34 16.85 -7.97
C GLU A 604 13.48 15.50 -8.69
N ASN A 605 14.63 14.83 -8.54
CA ASN A 605 14.91 13.58 -9.24
C ASN A 605 15.81 12.66 -8.41
N ARG A 606 15.37 11.40 -8.21
CA ARG A 606 16.14 10.37 -7.47
C ARG A 606 17.55 10.11 -8.02
N GLY A 607 17.81 10.41 -9.29
CA GLY A 607 19.13 10.29 -9.91
C GLY A 607 20.12 11.38 -9.49
N GLN A 608 19.73 12.34 -8.66
CA GLN A 608 20.62 13.38 -8.11
C GLN A 608 21.36 12.87 -6.86
N THR A 609 22.00 11.70 -6.96
CA THR A 609 22.57 10.98 -5.82
C THR A 609 23.64 11.79 -5.07
N GLU A 610 24.36 12.68 -5.76
CA GLU A 610 25.32 13.58 -5.10
C GLU A 610 24.63 14.67 -4.26
N LEU A 611 23.46 15.16 -4.65
CA LEU A 611 22.70 16.12 -3.84
C LEU A 611 22.08 15.42 -2.63
N ILE A 612 21.44 14.28 -2.84
CA ILE A 612 20.86 13.45 -1.78
C ILE A 612 21.92 13.10 -0.74
N THR A 613 23.09 12.60 -1.17
CA THR A 613 24.20 12.27 -0.26
C THR A 613 24.69 13.50 0.53
N ALA A 614 24.64 14.70 -0.06
CA ALA A 614 24.99 15.93 0.65
C ALA A 614 23.96 16.27 1.73
N GLU A 615 22.67 16.21 1.41
CA GLU A 615 21.58 16.48 2.36
C GLU A 615 21.58 15.48 3.53
N ILE A 616 21.81 14.20 3.25
CA ILE A 616 21.98 13.16 4.29
C ILE A 616 23.10 13.53 5.27
N ILE A 617 24.27 13.98 4.79
CA ILE A 617 25.37 14.40 5.67
C ILE A 617 25.02 15.70 6.41
N GLU A 618 24.39 16.65 5.72
CA GLU A 618 24.01 17.95 6.27
C GLU A 618 22.90 17.86 7.33
N SER A 619 22.04 16.83 7.26
CA SER A 619 21.02 16.51 8.28
C SER A 619 21.61 16.35 9.67
N GLY A 620 22.89 15.92 9.74
CA GLY A 620 23.58 15.65 10.98
C GLY A 620 23.07 14.41 11.72
N ALA A 621 22.47 13.43 11.05
CA ALA A 621 22.07 12.15 11.63
C ALA A 621 23.21 11.46 12.41
N ASP A 622 22.92 10.80 13.52
CA ASP A 622 23.96 10.29 14.42
C ASP A 622 24.70 9.09 13.84
N VAL A 623 24.00 8.25 13.07
CA VAL A 623 24.57 7.07 12.41
C VAL A 623 24.14 7.05 10.93
N ILE A 624 25.11 6.93 10.03
CA ILE A 624 24.90 6.77 8.58
C ILE A 624 25.79 5.61 8.12
N LEU A 625 25.20 4.51 7.66
CA LEU A 625 25.95 3.31 7.27
C LEU A 625 25.46 2.80 5.89
N GLY A 626 26.35 2.75 4.90
CA GLY A 626 26.04 2.17 3.59
C GLY A 626 27.20 2.23 2.62
N GLY A 627 26.91 2.16 1.32
CA GLY A 627 27.85 2.31 0.23
C GLY A 627 27.92 3.73 -0.35
N GLY A 628 28.37 3.83 -1.60
CA GLY A 628 28.28 5.04 -2.42
C GLY A 628 29.47 6.00 -2.36
N GLU A 629 30.70 5.56 -1.99
CA GLU A 629 31.87 6.46 -1.84
C GLU A 629 32.06 7.46 -3.00
N THR A 630 31.71 7.09 -4.23
CA THR A 630 31.87 7.99 -5.38
C THR A 630 31.10 9.29 -5.23
N ASP A 631 29.92 9.26 -4.61
CA ASP A 631 29.01 10.41 -4.49
C ASP A 631 29.41 11.36 -3.34
N TYR A 632 30.36 10.94 -2.51
CA TYR A 632 30.96 11.78 -1.47
C TYR A 632 32.16 12.58 -1.98
N LEU A 633 32.74 12.19 -3.12
CA LEU A 633 34.05 12.68 -3.57
C LEU A 633 33.94 13.54 -4.85
N PRO A 634 34.80 14.56 -5.00
CA PRO A 634 34.81 15.38 -6.21
C PRO A 634 35.48 14.66 -7.39
N GLU A 635 35.08 15.03 -8.61
CA GLU A 635 35.76 14.57 -9.83
C GLU A 635 37.29 14.79 -9.74
N GLY A 636 38.06 13.78 -10.11
CA GLY A 636 39.53 13.78 -10.04
C GLY A 636 40.12 13.25 -8.73
N GLU A 637 39.31 12.99 -7.70
CA GLU A 637 39.73 12.36 -6.45
C GLU A 637 39.39 10.86 -6.44
N THR A 638 40.34 10.01 -6.05
CA THR A 638 40.14 8.56 -5.97
C THR A 638 40.03 8.15 -4.51
N GLY A 639 38.89 7.55 -4.15
CA GLY A 639 38.58 7.11 -2.80
C GLY A 639 39.29 5.84 -2.35
N PHE A 640 38.93 5.37 -1.16
CA PHE A 640 39.37 4.13 -0.54
C PHE A 640 39.12 2.93 -1.45
N PHE A 641 38.00 2.86 -2.17
CA PHE A 641 37.64 1.74 -3.07
C PHE A 641 38.22 1.87 -4.48
N GLY A 642 39.10 2.84 -4.72
CA GLY A 642 39.83 3.00 -5.99
C GLY A 642 39.00 3.49 -7.16
N ARG A 643 37.78 3.96 -6.92
CA ARG A 643 36.94 4.65 -7.90
C ARG A 643 37.10 6.16 -7.76
N GLU A 644 36.95 6.87 -8.88
CA GLU A 644 37.00 8.33 -8.92
C GLU A 644 35.64 8.89 -8.50
N GLY A 645 35.64 9.99 -7.76
CA GLY A 645 34.43 10.69 -7.33
C GLY A 645 33.62 11.26 -8.51
N THR A 646 32.32 11.41 -8.29
CA THR A 646 31.34 11.86 -9.29
C THR A 646 30.94 13.33 -9.11
N ARG A 647 31.20 13.94 -7.94
CA ARG A 647 30.68 15.28 -7.65
C ARG A 647 31.31 16.37 -8.52
N GLU A 648 30.46 17.13 -9.22
CA GLU A 648 30.86 18.26 -10.06
C GLU A 648 31.07 19.58 -9.27
N ASP A 649 30.55 19.67 -8.04
CA ASP A 649 30.60 20.88 -7.20
C ASP A 649 31.95 21.10 -6.50
N GLY A 650 32.83 20.10 -6.54
CA GLY A 650 34.16 20.13 -5.94
C GLY A 650 34.18 19.93 -4.41
N ARG A 651 33.07 19.52 -3.80
CA ARG A 651 32.98 19.18 -2.38
C ARG A 651 33.55 17.78 -2.10
N ASN A 652 34.07 17.60 -0.89
CA ASN A 652 34.47 16.30 -0.38
C ASN A 652 33.69 16.07 0.93
N LEU A 653 32.59 15.33 0.83
CA LEU A 653 31.66 15.14 1.94
C LEU A 653 32.24 14.28 3.06
N ILE A 654 33.24 13.45 2.77
CA ILE A 654 33.96 12.68 3.80
C ILE A 654 34.74 13.64 4.71
N GLU A 655 35.50 14.58 4.13
CA GLU A 655 36.20 15.61 4.91
C GLU A 655 35.22 16.49 5.69
N GLU A 656 34.08 16.86 5.08
CA GLU A 656 33.04 17.64 5.75
C GLU A 656 32.42 16.88 6.94
N ALA A 657 32.13 15.58 6.79
CA ALA A 657 31.64 14.73 7.88
C ALA A 657 32.67 14.62 9.03
N GLU A 658 33.96 14.45 8.72
CA GLU A 658 35.01 14.48 9.76
C GLU A 658 35.03 15.83 10.51
N GLU A 659 34.83 16.95 9.81
CA GLU A 659 34.71 18.28 10.43
C GLU A 659 33.45 18.43 11.29
N MET A 660 32.36 17.75 10.94
CA MET A 660 31.12 17.64 11.72
C MET A 660 31.24 16.69 12.92
N GLY A 661 32.35 15.96 13.06
CA GLY A 661 32.66 15.12 14.20
C GLY A 661 32.36 13.63 14.00
N TYR A 662 32.06 13.20 12.77
CA TYR A 662 31.87 11.79 12.48
C TYR A 662 33.17 11.00 12.61
N THR A 663 33.07 9.81 13.19
CA THR A 663 34.07 8.76 13.00
C THR A 663 33.78 8.08 11.67
N VAL A 664 34.71 8.18 10.70
CA VAL A 664 34.53 7.58 9.37
C VAL A 664 35.19 6.20 9.31
N VAL A 665 34.45 5.19 8.84
CA VAL A 665 34.88 3.79 8.74
C VAL A 665 34.58 3.21 7.36
N TYR A 666 35.39 2.25 6.92
CA TYR A 666 35.32 1.66 5.57
C TYR A 666 35.27 0.13 5.54
N THR A 667 35.50 -0.53 6.67
CA THR A 667 35.55 -2.00 6.74
C THR A 667 34.81 -2.51 7.97
N ARG A 668 34.41 -3.79 7.93
CA ARG A 668 33.80 -4.47 9.08
C ARG A 668 34.64 -4.36 10.36
N GLU A 669 35.98 -4.49 10.26
CA GLU A 669 36.88 -4.33 11.41
C GLU A 669 36.85 -2.90 11.98
N GLN A 670 36.81 -1.89 11.11
CA GLN A 670 36.74 -0.49 11.55
C GLN A 670 35.38 -0.15 12.16
N LEU A 671 34.29 -0.71 11.62
CA LEU A 671 32.95 -0.58 12.21
C LEU A 671 32.94 -1.10 13.65
N GLN A 672 33.46 -2.31 13.88
CA GLN A 672 33.56 -2.88 15.23
C GLN A 672 34.44 -2.03 16.16
N ASP A 673 35.60 -1.57 15.68
CA ASP A 673 36.50 -0.70 16.46
C ASP A 673 35.81 0.63 16.85
N ALA A 674 34.94 1.17 15.99
CA ALA A 674 34.18 2.38 16.26
C ALA A 674 33.08 2.15 17.31
N VAL A 675 32.34 1.04 17.22
CA VAL A 675 31.33 0.64 18.23
C VAL A 675 31.96 0.38 19.59
N ASP A 676 33.13 -0.27 19.63
CA ASP A 676 33.86 -0.55 20.88
C ASP A 676 34.43 0.70 21.55
N ASN A 677 34.47 1.83 20.83
CA ASN A 677 34.98 3.10 21.33
C ASN A 677 33.84 3.95 21.96
N PRO A 678 33.82 4.13 23.28
CA PRO A 678 32.75 4.87 23.97
C PRO A 678 32.77 6.39 23.71
N GLU A 679 33.74 6.89 22.95
CA GLU A 679 33.80 8.29 22.53
C GLU A 679 33.20 8.50 21.13
N THR A 680 32.73 7.44 20.47
CA THR A 680 32.03 7.52 19.18
C THR A 680 30.60 8.00 19.42
N GLU A 681 30.36 9.29 19.18
CA GLU A 681 29.02 9.89 19.25
C GLU A 681 28.34 9.96 17.88
N LYS A 682 29.12 10.10 16.79
CA LYS A 682 28.65 10.09 15.41
C LYS A 682 29.46 9.14 14.55
N LEU A 683 28.80 8.38 13.68
CA LEU A 683 29.41 7.34 12.87
C LEU A 683 28.97 7.43 11.41
N LEU A 684 29.95 7.49 10.51
CA LEU A 684 29.75 7.39 9.06
C LEU A 684 30.50 6.16 8.55
N GLY A 685 29.77 5.17 8.05
CA GLY A 685 30.30 3.97 7.43
C GLY A 685 30.09 4.01 5.93
N ILE A 686 31.18 3.90 5.16
CA ILE A 686 31.16 3.85 3.69
C ILE A 686 31.83 2.56 3.26
N PHE A 687 31.04 1.54 2.92
CA PHE A 687 31.51 0.16 2.76
C PHE A 687 31.70 -0.29 1.32
N ALA A 688 31.30 0.51 0.34
CA ALA A 688 31.51 0.24 -1.07
C ALA A 688 31.66 1.53 -1.89
N ALA A 689 32.20 1.39 -3.11
CA ALA A 689 32.24 2.50 -4.06
C ALA A 689 30.84 2.92 -4.54
N ARG A 690 29.97 1.93 -4.72
CA ARG A 690 28.56 2.07 -5.07
C ARG A 690 27.76 1.17 -4.12
N ASP A 691 27.51 -0.08 -4.49
CA ASP A 691 26.72 -1.03 -3.68
C ASP A 691 27.58 -2.07 -3.00
N THR A 692 27.12 -2.59 -1.85
CA THR A 692 27.82 -3.70 -1.20
C THR A 692 27.52 -5.06 -1.84
N TYR A 693 26.53 -5.14 -2.74
CA TYR A 693 26.12 -6.32 -3.49
C TYR A 693 26.35 -6.16 -5.01
N ASN A 694 26.11 -7.23 -5.77
CA ASN A 694 26.28 -7.30 -7.23
C ASN A 694 24.97 -7.80 -7.88
N ASP A 695 24.09 -6.87 -8.23
CA ASP A 695 22.67 -7.02 -8.63
C ASP A 695 22.43 -7.13 -10.13
N THR A 696 23.32 -7.77 -10.88
CA THR A 696 23.07 -8.03 -12.31
C THR A 696 22.68 -9.48 -12.51
N PHE A 697 22.14 -9.80 -13.69
CA PHE A 697 21.95 -11.17 -14.17
C PHE A 697 23.15 -12.09 -13.84
N GLU A 698 22.90 -13.33 -13.41
CA GLU A 698 23.92 -14.31 -13.02
C GLU A 698 24.99 -14.54 -14.09
N ASP A 699 24.54 -14.56 -15.34
CA ASP A 699 25.38 -14.83 -16.49
C ASP A 699 26.36 -13.68 -16.79
N ASP A 700 26.02 -12.47 -16.34
CA ASP A 700 26.86 -11.28 -16.39
C ASP A 700 27.82 -11.22 -15.19
N LEU A 701 27.39 -11.63 -13.99
CA LEU A 701 28.29 -11.82 -12.84
C LEU A 701 29.45 -12.75 -13.20
N ARG A 702 29.13 -13.90 -13.79
CA ARG A 702 30.13 -14.86 -14.28
C ARG A 702 31.07 -14.26 -15.33
N ALA A 703 30.53 -13.47 -16.27
CA ALA A 703 31.33 -12.82 -17.31
C ALA A 703 32.28 -11.75 -16.74
N GLN A 704 31.87 -11.08 -15.66
CA GLN A 704 32.66 -10.10 -14.94
C GLN A 704 33.69 -10.74 -13.99
N GLY A 705 33.56 -12.04 -13.73
CA GLY A 705 34.47 -12.81 -12.87
C GLY A 705 34.05 -12.84 -11.40
N PHE A 706 32.79 -12.52 -11.10
CA PHE A 706 32.16 -12.70 -9.79
C PHE A 706 31.70 -14.16 -9.61
N GLU A 707 32.65 -15.08 -9.75
CA GLU A 707 32.46 -16.53 -9.62
C GLU A 707 33.64 -17.11 -8.83
N GLU A 708 33.34 -17.90 -7.80
CA GLU A 708 34.32 -18.60 -6.98
C GLU A 708 34.96 -19.78 -7.72
N GLU A 709 36.02 -20.38 -7.16
CA GLU A 709 36.72 -21.51 -7.81
C GLU A 709 35.85 -22.77 -7.99
N ASP A 710 34.78 -22.92 -7.21
CA ASP A 710 33.82 -24.02 -7.26
C ASP A 710 32.60 -23.77 -8.17
N GLY A 711 32.43 -22.53 -8.67
CA GLY A 711 31.36 -22.15 -9.59
C GLY A 711 30.21 -21.37 -8.96
N ASP A 712 30.25 -21.14 -7.65
CA ASP A 712 29.27 -20.32 -6.94
C ASP A 712 29.46 -18.85 -7.32
N LEU A 713 28.35 -18.11 -7.45
CA LEU A 713 28.38 -16.70 -7.80
C LEU A 713 28.60 -15.83 -6.55
N ILE A 714 29.25 -14.68 -6.75
CA ILE A 714 29.54 -13.75 -5.67
C ILE A 714 28.52 -12.61 -5.70
N TYR A 715 27.41 -12.77 -4.96
CA TYR A 715 26.34 -11.77 -4.89
C TYR A 715 26.65 -10.63 -3.94
N TYR A 716 27.52 -10.84 -2.94
CA TYR A 716 27.84 -9.85 -1.91
C TYR A 716 29.35 -9.59 -1.80
N GLY A 717 29.72 -8.31 -1.63
CA GLY A 717 31.08 -7.81 -1.54
C GLY A 717 31.70 -7.40 -2.88
N GLN A 718 32.88 -6.78 -2.81
CA GLN A 718 33.60 -6.22 -3.96
C GLN A 718 34.94 -6.96 -4.23
N PRO A 719 34.92 -8.23 -4.69
CA PRO A 719 36.14 -8.96 -5.03
C PRO A 719 36.77 -8.41 -6.33
N GLY A 720 37.95 -7.79 -6.24
CA GLY A 720 38.60 -7.21 -7.43
C GLY A 720 39.67 -6.20 -7.07
N GLU A 721 40.38 -5.60 -8.04
CA GLU A 721 41.37 -4.55 -7.74
C GLU A 721 40.74 -3.14 -7.79
N PRO A 722 40.83 -2.33 -6.71
CA PRO A 722 41.53 -2.66 -5.48
C PRO A 722 40.70 -3.53 -4.53
N ASP A 723 41.35 -4.55 -3.95
CA ASP A 723 40.72 -5.59 -3.10
C ASP A 723 40.59 -5.08 -1.67
N ASN A 724 39.90 -3.95 -1.53
CA ASN A 724 39.91 -3.18 -0.29
C ASN A 724 38.71 -3.52 0.62
N ASN A 725 37.68 -4.21 0.12
CA ASN A 725 36.57 -4.72 0.95
C ASN A 725 35.81 -5.89 0.31
N PRO A 726 36.41 -7.09 0.21
CA PRO A 726 35.74 -8.28 -0.32
C PRO A 726 34.64 -8.83 0.60
N ASN A 727 34.50 -8.29 1.81
CA ASN A 727 33.50 -8.76 2.78
C ASN A 727 33.04 -7.58 3.68
N PRO A 728 32.23 -6.66 3.12
CA PRO A 728 31.64 -5.55 3.86
C PRO A 728 30.74 -6.06 5.01
N PRO A 729 30.46 -5.25 6.05
CA PRO A 729 29.48 -5.63 7.07
C PRO A 729 28.11 -5.87 6.43
N THR A 730 27.36 -6.87 6.90
CA THR A 730 25.97 -7.11 6.44
C THR A 730 25.03 -6.05 7.02
N ILE A 731 23.82 -5.91 6.48
CA ILE A 731 22.79 -5.04 7.06
C ILE A 731 22.51 -5.37 8.52
N ALA A 732 22.52 -6.65 8.91
CA ALA A 732 22.35 -7.08 10.30
C ALA A 732 23.48 -6.54 11.20
N GLU A 733 24.74 -6.65 10.75
CA GLU A 733 25.91 -6.12 11.48
C GLU A 733 25.88 -4.58 11.55
N MET A 734 25.45 -3.91 10.47
CA MET A 734 25.26 -2.45 10.46
C MET A 734 24.13 -2.01 11.39
N THR A 735 23.02 -2.74 11.42
CA THR A 735 21.89 -2.51 12.33
C THR A 735 22.31 -2.69 13.78
N GLU A 736 23.05 -3.75 14.11
CA GLU A 736 23.59 -3.97 15.45
C GLU A 736 24.51 -2.81 15.89
N ALA A 737 25.39 -2.36 14.99
CA ALA A 737 26.29 -1.24 15.23
C ALA A 737 25.53 0.08 15.43
N ALA A 738 24.50 0.35 14.62
CA ALA A 738 23.64 1.52 14.76
C ALA A 738 22.93 1.53 16.11
N LEU A 739 22.30 0.41 16.49
CA LEU A 739 21.59 0.27 17.77
C LEU A 739 22.54 0.46 18.96
N ALA A 740 23.79 0.00 18.87
CA ALA A 740 24.79 0.19 19.93
C ALA A 740 25.14 1.67 20.21
N ILE A 741 24.96 2.55 19.21
CA ILE A 741 25.21 3.99 19.33
C ILE A 741 23.92 4.73 19.66
N LEU A 742 22.85 4.53 18.87
CA LEU A 742 21.58 5.25 18.99
C LEU A 742 20.89 5.01 20.34
N SER A 743 20.96 3.78 20.88
CA SER A 743 20.34 3.45 22.17
C SER A 743 20.99 4.13 23.38
N GLN A 744 22.08 4.87 23.19
CA GLN A 744 22.70 5.66 24.26
C GLN A 744 21.94 6.96 24.54
N ASP A 745 21.07 7.41 23.63
CA ASP A 745 20.26 8.61 23.81
C ASP A 745 19.12 8.37 24.82
N GLU A 746 19.04 9.21 25.85
CA GLU A 746 18.02 9.10 26.90
C GLU A 746 16.62 9.54 26.43
N ASP A 747 16.54 10.33 25.36
CA ASP A 747 15.26 10.78 24.76
C ASP A 747 14.70 9.73 23.77
N GLY A 748 15.50 8.71 23.42
CA GLY A 748 15.17 7.59 22.53
C GLY A 748 15.72 7.78 21.11
N PHE A 749 15.33 6.91 20.19
CA PHE A 749 15.83 6.94 18.81
C PHE A 749 14.81 6.50 17.75
N MET A 750 15.11 6.81 16.49
CA MET A 750 14.52 6.18 15.32
C MET A 750 15.63 5.69 14.36
N LEU A 751 15.50 4.45 13.90
CA LEU A 751 16.40 3.82 12.94
C LEU A 751 15.60 3.39 11.71
N VAL A 752 16.07 3.76 10.53
CA VAL A 752 15.60 3.23 9.24
C VAL A 752 16.71 2.37 8.65
N ALA A 753 16.40 1.12 8.30
CA ALA A 753 17.36 0.18 7.73
C ALA A 753 16.77 -0.47 6.47
N GLU A 754 17.52 -0.48 5.37
CA GLU A 754 17.05 -0.96 4.07
C GLU A 754 18.01 -2.01 3.50
N GLU A 755 17.48 -3.20 3.21
CA GLU A 755 18.20 -4.19 2.38
C GLU A 755 17.74 -3.98 0.94
N GLU A 756 18.45 -3.14 0.22
CA GLU A 756 18.12 -2.73 -1.16
C GLU A 756 18.25 -3.90 -2.15
N ALA A 757 19.16 -4.84 -1.89
CA ALA A 757 19.43 -5.94 -2.82
C ALA A 757 18.24 -6.89 -3.04
N THR A 758 17.24 -6.90 -2.15
CA THR A 758 16.05 -7.75 -2.32
C THR A 758 15.21 -7.31 -3.51
N ASP A 759 15.13 -6.02 -3.81
CA ASP A 759 14.49 -5.54 -5.03
C ASP A 759 15.39 -5.78 -6.24
N ASN A 760 16.60 -5.23 -6.21
CA ASN A 760 17.41 -5.14 -7.43
C ASN A 760 17.84 -6.51 -7.97
N MET A 761 18.07 -7.51 -7.10
CA MET A 761 18.41 -8.85 -7.55
C MET A 761 17.22 -9.50 -8.28
N ASN A 762 16.02 -9.39 -7.73
CA ASN A 762 14.82 -10.01 -8.32
C ASN A 762 14.37 -9.27 -9.59
N ASN A 763 14.45 -7.94 -9.63
CA ASN A 763 14.26 -7.15 -10.86
C ASN A 763 15.31 -7.42 -11.97
N ASN A 764 16.30 -8.27 -11.68
CA ASN A 764 17.24 -8.81 -12.66
C ASN A 764 17.16 -10.35 -12.79
N ASP A 765 16.00 -10.98 -12.52
CA ASP A 765 15.82 -12.45 -12.57
C ASP A 765 17.01 -13.18 -11.88
N ASN A 766 17.50 -12.68 -10.73
CA ASN A 766 18.64 -13.25 -10.02
C ASN A 766 18.19 -13.91 -8.71
N ALA A 767 17.56 -15.07 -8.85
CA ALA A 767 16.95 -15.82 -7.74
C ALA A 767 17.96 -16.14 -6.62
N GLY A 768 19.19 -16.55 -6.99
CA GLY A 768 20.22 -16.88 -6.01
C GLY A 768 20.65 -15.67 -5.17
N GLY A 769 20.82 -14.51 -5.82
CA GLY A 769 21.14 -13.26 -5.15
C GLY A 769 19.99 -12.71 -4.31
N GLY A 770 18.74 -12.83 -4.80
CA GLY A 770 17.53 -12.45 -4.09
C GLY A 770 17.34 -13.26 -2.80
N ILE A 771 17.53 -14.59 -2.85
CA ILE A 771 17.51 -15.44 -1.66
C ILE A 771 18.59 -15.03 -0.65
N GLU A 772 19.82 -14.76 -1.10
CA GLU A 772 20.90 -14.32 -0.20
C GLU A 772 20.57 -12.97 0.46
N ALA A 773 19.98 -12.03 -0.29
CA ALA A 773 19.52 -10.74 0.23
C ALA A 773 18.43 -10.90 1.29
N MET A 774 17.44 -11.75 1.03
CA MET A 774 16.37 -12.02 2.00
C MET A 774 16.88 -12.62 3.31
N ILE A 775 17.90 -13.48 3.23
CA ILE A 775 18.55 -14.03 4.44
C ILE A 775 19.19 -12.90 5.26
N ARG A 776 19.88 -11.95 4.61
CA ARG A 776 20.47 -10.79 5.31
C ARG A 776 19.41 -9.86 5.92
N ALA A 777 18.30 -9.63 5.23
CA ALA A 777 17.17 -8.87 5.75
C ALA A 777 16.55 -9.56 7.00
N ASP A 778 16.36 -10.88 6.95
CA ASP A 778 15.84 -11.64 8.09
C ASP A 778 16.78 -11.61 9.31
N GLU A 779 18.11 -11.68 9.08
CA GLU A 779 19.09 -11.52 10.15
C GLU A 779 19.00 -10.13 10.82
N ALA A 780 18.75 -9.05 10.07
CA ALA A 780 18.55 -7.72 10.64
C ALA A 780 17.26 -7.62 11.48
N ILE A 781 16.17 -8.28 11.04
CA ILE A 781 14.94 -8.43 11.84
C ILE A 781 15.26 -9.13 13.16
N GLY A 782 16.05 -10.22 13.12
CA GLY A 782 16.51 -10.93 14.31
C GLY A 782 17.28 -10.02 15.29
N VAL A 783 18.20 -9.19 14.78
CA VAL A 783 18.94 -8.20 15.59
C VAL A 783 17.99 -7.22 16.28
N ALA A 784 16.99 -6.70 15.57
CA ALA A 784 16.01 -5.76 16.12
C ALA A 784 15.10 -6.42 17.18
N GLN A 785 14.64 -7.66 16.94
CA GLN A 785 13.88 -8.41 17.94
C GLN A 785 14.71 -8.69 19.20
N ASP A 786 15.98 -9.07 19.04
CA ASP A 786 16.89 -9.29 20.17
C ASP A 786 17.13 -8.00 20.96
N PHE A 787 17.20 -6.85 20.31
CA PHE A 787 17.27 -5.56 20.97
C PHE A 787 16.02 -5.31 21.83
N ILE A 788 14.82 -5.53 21.29
CA ILE A 788 13.55 -5.36 22.01
C ILE A 788 13.47 -6.30 23.22
N ARG A 789 13.78 -7.59 23.03
CA ARG A 789 13.69 -8.62 24.08
C ARG A 789 14.69 -8.38 25.20
N ASN A 790 15.93 -7.99 24.86
CA ASN A 790 17.05 -8.02 25.80
C ASN A 790 17.48 -6.65 26.31
N GLN A 791 17.13 -5.55 25.63
CA GLN A 791 17.65 -4.22 25.93
C GLN A 791 16.56 -3.19 26.22
N ASP A 792 15.62 -2.94 25.30
CA ASP A 792 14.57 -1.92 25.48
C ASP A 792 13.17 -2.37 25.00
N PRO A 793 12.25 -2.70 25.93
CA PRO A 793 10.89 -3.10 25.59
C PRO A 793 10.01 -1.94 25.07
N ASN A 794 10.48 -0.69 25.10
CA ASN A 794 9.76 0.48 24.58
C ASN A 794 10.15 0.76 23.13
N THR A 795 10.22 -0.27 22.29
CA THR A 795 10.66 -0.15 20.91
C THR A 795 9.69 -0.90 20.00
N LEU A 796 9.25 -0.24 18.93
CA LEU A 796 8.54 -0.85 17.82
C LEU A 796 9.57 -1.33 16.79
N LEU A 797 9.43 -2.56 16.33
CA LEU A 797 9.97 -3.03 15.05
C LEU A 797 8.81 -3.16 14.07
N VAL A 798 8.94 -2.55 12.90
CA VAL A 798 7.98 -2.70 11.79
C VAL A 798 8.74 -2.97 10.49
N THR A 799 8.22 -3.89 9.69
CA THR A 799 8.72 -4.23 8.36
C THR A 799 7.64 -3.98 7.32
N ALA A 800 7.97 -3.28 6.24
CA ALA A 800 7.09 -3.10 5.09
C ALA A 800 7.96 -2.91 3.84
N ALA A 801 7.52 -3.52 2.74
CA ALA A 801 8.00 -3.23 1.39
C ALA A 801 6.95 -2.37 0.69
N ASP A 802 7.35 -1.59 -0.31
CA ASP A 802 6.44 -0.76 -1.09
C ASP A 802 5.91 -1.44 -2.37
N SER A 803 6.61 -2.48 -2.86
CA SER A 803 6.25 -3.27 -4.05
C SER A 803 6.55 -4.77 -3.86
N ASP A 804 6.14 -5.59 -4.83
CA ASP A 804 6.59 -6.98 -5.02
C ASP A 804 7.50 -7.05 -6.26
N ALA A 805 8.82 -7.13 -6.05
CA ALA A 805 9.82 -7.11 -7.12
C ALA A 805 9.71 -8.37 -7.97
N ASP A 806 9.48 -8.19 -9.28
CA ASP A 806 9.32 -9.26 -10.28
C ASP A 806 8.14 -10.23 -10.01
N GLY A 807 7.43 -10.11 -8.89
CA GLY A 807 6.36 -11.04 -8.50
C GLY A 807 6.88 -12.47 -8.33
N VAL A 808 7.93 -12.62 -7.52
CA VAL A 808 8.60 -13.90 -7.26
C VAL A 808 7.64 -14.93 -6.67
N GLU A 809 7.74 -16.16 -7.16
CA GLU A 809 7.08 -17.35 -6.64
C GLU A 809 8.08 -18.52 -6.57
N VAL A 810 7.71 -19.54 -5.80
CA VAL A 810 8.54 -20.74 -5.61
C VAL A 810 7.74 -21.95 -6.06
N ASP A 811 8.38 -22.95 -6.65
CA ASP A 811 7.69 -24.16 -7.13
C ASP A 811 8.51 -25.43 -6.87
N ASP A 812 7.82 -26.55 -6.74
CA ASP A 812 8.41 -27.88 -6.58
C ASP A 812 9.13 -28.33 -7.85
N ILE A 813 10.29 -28.98 -7.68
CA ILE A 813 11.04 -29.59 -8.78
C ILE A 813 11.12 -31.09 -8.56
N ASP A 814 10.90 -31.87 -9.65
CA ASP A 814 11.04 -33.32 -9.62
C ASP A 814 12.39 -33.71 -9.01
N SER A 815 12.35 -34.53 -7.94
CA SER A 815 13.53 -34.98 -7.20
C SER A 815 14.62 -35.64 -8.07
N ASP A 816 14.26 -36.20 -9.23
CA ASP A 816 15.18 -36.81 -10.20
C ASP A 816 15.74 -35.80 -11.24
N ALA A 817 15.29 -34.55 -11.23
CA ALA A 817 15.72 -33.51 -12.16
C ALA A 817 17.17 -33.08 -11.90
N GLU A 818 17.93 -32.87 -12.98
CA GLU A 818 19.29 -32.31 -12.91
C GLU A 818 19.29 -30.77 -13.01
N THR A 819 18.23 -30.18 -13.59
CA THR A 819 18.01 -28.74 -13.76
C THR A 819 16.53 -28.39 -13.55
N VAL A 820 16.24 -27.12 -13.28
CA VAL A 820 14.87 -26.61 -13.08
C VAL A 820 14.02 -26.56 -14.37
N GLY A 821 14.64 -26.51 -15.56
CA GLY A 821 13.91 -26.56 -16.83
C GLY A 821 13.09 -25.30 -17.16
N PHE A 822 11.83 -25.47 -17.56
CA PHE A 822 10.93 -24.42 -18.05
C PHE A 822 9.50 -24.61 -17.51
N TYR A 823 8.78 -23.51 -17.33
CA TYR A 823 7.34 -23.45 -17.03
C TYR A 823 6.54 -22.93 -18.22
N ASP A 824 5.24 -23.18 -18.20
CA ASP A 824 4.28 -22.54 -19.10
C ASP A 824 3.54 -21.42 -18.36
N VAL A 825 3.33 -20.30 -19.05
CA VAL A 825 2.40 -19.22 -18.69
C VAL A 825 1.54 -18.94 -19.91
N GLN A 826 0.34 -18.37 -19.76
CA GLN A 826 -0.39 -17.65 -20.83
C GLN A 826 -0.55 -18.36 -22.20
N VAL A 827 -1.77 -18.71 -22.61
CA VAL A 827 -2.02 -19.36 -23.93
C VAL A 827 -2.10 -18.34 -25.08
N ARG A 828 -1.48 -18.63 -26.24
CA ARG A 828 -1.58 -17.80 -27.47
C ARG A 828 -2.59 -18.37 -28.48
N GLU A 829 -3.26 -17.51 -29.27
CA GLU A 829 -4.30 -17.87 -30.27
C GLU A 829 -3.95 -19.03 -31.24
N GLU A 830 -2.66 -19.34 -31.46
CA GLU A 830 -2.22 -20.37 -32.40
C GLU A 830 -1.52 -21.59 -31.75
N GLU A 831 -1.34 -21.60 -30.43
CA GLU A 831 -0.64 -22.68 -29.70
C GLU A 831 -1.61 -23.47 -28.82
N GLU A 832 -1.47 -24.81 -28.81
CA GLU A 832 -2.24 -25.70 -27.91
C GLU A 832 -1.57 -25.83 -26.53
N ASP A 833 -0.32 -25.38 -26.39
CA ASP A 833 0.49 -25.38 -25.17
C ASP A 833 0.81 -23.90 -24.80
N GLY A 834 1.06 -23.59 -23.53
CA GLY A 834 1.35 -22.22 -23.07
C GLY A 834 2.68 -21.65 -23.58
N ILE A 835 2.95 -20.39 -23.22
CA ILE A 835 4.24 -19.72 -23.41
C ILE A 835 5.28 -20.31 -22.45
N VAL A 836 6.30 -20.95 -23.02
CA VAL A 836 7.41 -21.55 -22.28
C VAL A 836 8.44 -20.49 -21.81
N VAL A 837 8.73 -20.43 -20.51
CA VAL A 837 9.70 -19.51 -19.87
C VAL A 837 10.65 -20.31 -18.96
N PRO A 838 11.95 -20.02 -18.89
CA PRO A 838 12.86 -20.80 -18.04
C PRO A 838 12.67 -20.52 -16.54
N TYR A 839 12.76 -21.56 -15.72
CA TYR A 839 12.91 -21.44 -14.26
C TYR A 839 14.33 -21.01 -13.90
N ASP A 840 14.48 -20.34 -12.76
CA ASP A 840 15.78 -20.12 -12.14
C ASP A 840 16.09 -21.15 -11.04
N GLY A 841 17.30 -21.69 -11.14
CA GLY A 841 17.91 -22.54 -10.13
C GLY A 841 19.02 -21.80 -9.38
N GLN A 842 19.92 -22.54 -8.74
CA GLN A 842 20.96 -22.01 -7.85
C GLN A 842 21.86 -20.93 -8.46
N THR A 843 22.03 -20.92 -9.79
CA THR A 843 22.98 -20.02 -10.47
C THR A 843 22.39 -19.44 -11.76
N GLY A 844 21.07 -19.26 -11.78
CA GLY A 844 20.27 -18.72 -12.89
C GLY A 844 19.48 -19.78 -13.67
N SER A 845 19.04 -19.40 -14.86
CA SER A 845 18.08 -20.16 -15.66
C SER A 845 18.58 -21.53 -16.14
N ASP A 846 17.72 -22.55 -16.09
CA ASP A 846 18.03 -23.96 -16.46
C ASP A 846 19.30 -24.49 -15.76
N THR A 847 19.52 -24.08 -14.51
CA THR A 847 20.59 -24.60 -13.64
C THR A 847 20.04 -25.56 -12.60
N ALA A 848 20.91 -26.10 -11.73
CA ALA A 848 20.51 -27.05 -10.70
C ALA A 848 19.45 -26.43 -9.77
N PRO A 849 18.40 -27.17 -9.37
CA PRO A 849 17.39 -26.65 -8.44
C PRO A 849 18.01 -26.33 -7.08
N PHE A 850 17.39 -25.41 -6.36
CA PHE A 850 17.66 -25.23 -4.95
C PHE A 850 17.25 -26.48 -4.16
N VAL A 851 17.83 -26.66 -2.98
CA VAL A 851 17.50 -27.75 -2.07
C VAL A 851 17.19 -27.16 -0.72
N THR A 852 16.19 -27.68 -0.02
CA THR A 852 15.87 -27.19 1.33
C THR A 852 17.08 -27.27 2.26
N GLY A 853 17.34 -26.18 2.98
CA GLY A 853 18.53 -26.01 3.83
C GLY A 853 18.52 -26.87 5.08
N ALA A 854 17.32 -27.27 5.54
CA ALA A 854 17.11 -28.24 6.59
C ALA A 854 16.02 -29.24 6.18
N PRO A 855 16.10 -30.49 6.69
CA PRO A 855 15.03 -31.45 6.49
C PRO A 855 13.79 -31.08 7.31
N ASP A 856 12.63 -31.54 6.87
CA ASP A 856 11.37 -31.47 7.61
C ASP A 856 11.36 -32.38 8.86
N ALA A 857 10.19 -32.45 9.51
CA ALA A 857 9.92 -33.27 10.68
C ALA A 857 10.22 -34.77 10.48
N ASP A 858 10.00 -35.28 9.26
CA ASP A 858 10.19 -36.70 8.90
C ASP A 858 11.60 -37.01 8.38
N GLY A 859 12.38 -35.96 8.10
CA GLY A 859 13.79 -36.03 7.73
C GLY A 859 14.04 -35.89 6.24
N ASP A 860 13.04 -35.46 5.48
CA ASP A 860 13.05 -35.31 4.03
C ASP A 860 13.47 -33.91 3.60
N THR A 861 14.02 -33.82 2.39
CA THR A 861 14.51 -32.58 1.79
C THR A 861 13.96 -32.46 0.38
N PHE A 862 13.55 -31.26 -0.01
CA PHE A 862 12.85 -31.01 -1.26
C PHE A 862 13.72 -30.19 -2.21
N GLN A 863 13.46 -30.33 -3.51
CA GLN A 863 14.05 -29.51 -4.54
C GLN A 863 13.04 -28.47 -5.00
N PHE A 864 13.49 -27.25 -5.21
CA PHE A 864 12.62 -26.16 -5.65
C PHE A 864 13.32 -25.24 -6.65
N GLY A 865 12.52 -24.54 -7.44
CA GLY A 865 12.95 -23.48 -8.37
C GLY A 865 12.25 -22.17 -8.03
N VAL A 866 12.75 -21.09 -8.63
CA VAL A 866 12.12 -19.77 -8.57
C VAL A 866 11.53 -19.43 -9.94
N VAL A 867 10.29 -18.95 -9.91
CA VAL A 867 9.59 -18.36 -11.06
C VAL A 867 9.14 -16.96 -10.68
N SER A 868 8.81 -16.15 -11.65
CA SER A 868 8.42 -14.77 -11.41
C SER A 868 7.29 -14.38 -12.37
N ALA A 869 6.71 -13.17 -12.22
CA ALA A 869 5.71 -12.57 -13.12
C ALA A 869 6.23 -11.43 -14.07
N GLY A 870 7.36 -10.74 -13.77
CA GLY A 870 8.23 -10.15 -14.81
C GLY A 870 8.99 -8.87 -14.46
N LEU A 871 10.32 -8.86 -14.28
CA LEU A 871 11.34 -7.78 -14.12
C LEU A 871 11.00 -6.39 -13.52
N ALA A 872 9.74 -6.04 -13.25
CA ALA A 872 9.30 -4.76 -12.72
C ALA A 872 8.71 -4.95 -11.32
N ASP A 873 8.58 -3.84 -10.60
CA ASP A 873 7.70 -3.74 -9.43
C ASP A 873 6.26 -4.08 -9.83
N LEU A 874 5.61 -4.93 -9.03
CA LEU A 874 4.22 -5.31 -9.20
C LEU A 874 3.42 -4.99 -7.92
N GLU A 875 2.12 -4.76 -8.07
CA GLU A 875 1.19 -4.74 -6.94
C GLU A 875 0.84 -6.20 -6.65
N GLY A 876 1.45 -6.73 -5.60
CA GLY A 876 1.42 -8.14 -5.27
C GLY A 876 1.01 -8.45 -3.86
N SER A 877 1.44 -9.62 -3.39
CA SER A 877 1.00 -10.18 -2.11
C SER A 877 1.74 -9.61 -0.90
N ILE A 878 1.97 -8.30 -0.87
CA ILE A 878 2.82 -7.63 0.12
C ILE A 878 2.21 -7.75 1.54
N VAL A 879 3.04 -8.12 2.51
CA VAL A 879 2.65 -8.25 3.92
C VAL A 879 3.59 -7.47 4.81
N ALA A 880 3.04 -6.47 5.51
CA ALA A 880 3.74 -5.79 6.58
C ALA A 880 3.65 -6.61 7.88
N LYS A 881 4.69 -6.53 8.71
CA LYS A 881 4.71 -7.15 10.03
C LYS A 881 5.24 -6.21 11.10
N ALA A 882 4.77 -6.40 12.33
CA ALA A 882 5.23 -5.64 13.48
C ALA A 882 5.55 -6.54 14.69
N PHE A 883 6.45 -6.05 15.54
CA PHE A 883 6.87 -6.70 16.78
C PHE A 883 7.23 -5.63 17.83
N GLY A 884 6.77 -5.81 19.08
CA GLY A 884 7.14 -4.93 20.19
C GLY A 884 6.08 -3.89 20.53
N MET A 885 6.53 -2.68 20.89
CA MET A 885 5.63 -1.62 21.35
C MET A 885 4.65 -1.19 20.25
N ASN A 886 3.34 -1.19 20.54
CA ASN A 886 2.25 -0.83 19.63
C ASN A 886 2.14 -1.72 18.37
N SER A 887 2.81 -2.88 18.29
CA SER A 887 2.70 -3.76 17.12
C SER A 887 1.26 -4.21 16.86
N ASP A 888 0.47 -4.38 17.93
CA ASP A 888 -0.97 -4.69 17.94
C ASP A 888 -1.87 -3.63 17.26
N THR A 889 -1.29 -2.50 16.87
CA THR A 889 -2.01 -1.44 16.15
C THR A 889 -1.87 -1.52 14.64
N LEU A 890 -1.05 -2.44 14.12
CA LEU A 890 -0.98 -2.76 12.69
C LEU A 890 -2.30 -3.41 12.25
N PRO A 891 -3.05 -2.83 11.29
CA PRO A 891 -4.27 -3.44 10.80
C PRO A 891 -4.00 -4.72 9.98
N ALA A 892 -4.88 -5.72 10.05
CA ALA A 892 -4.82 -6.93 9.21
C ALA A 892 -4.92 -6.65 7.69
N THR A 893 -5.41 -5.47 7.32
CA THR A 893 -5.29 -4.88 5.99
C THR A 893 -4.84 -3.42 6.16
N ALA A 894 -3.56 -3.15 5.92
CA ALA A 894 -2.94 -1.86 6.14
C ALA A 894 -2.88 -1.06 4.84
N ASP A 895 -3.39 0.18 4.86
CA ASP A 895 -3.00 1.15 3.83
C ASP A 895 -1.51 1.48 4.01
N ASN A 896 -0.77 1.73 2.92
CA ASN A 896 0.65 2.08 3.04
C ASN A 896 0.93 3.29 3.98
N THR A 897 -0.02 4.22 4.14
CA THR A 897 0.11 5.33 5.11
C THR A 897 0.01 4.90 6.58
N ASP A 898 -0.50 3.70 6.87
CA ASP A 898 -0.61 3.18 8.25
C ASP A 898 0.76 2.85 8.86
N ILE A 899 1.77 2.55 8.03
CA ILE A 899 3.16 2.35 8.48
C ILE A 899 3.70 3.63 9.13
N TYR A 900 3.43 4.81 8.55
CA TYR A 900 3.75 6.09 9.17
C TYR A 900 2.98 6.29 10.48
N ARG A 901 1.68 5.97 10.53
CA ARG A 901 0.84 6.17 11.73
C ARG A 901 1.36 5.39 12.92
N ILE A 902 1.67 4.10 12.75
CA ILE A 902 2.17 3.25 13.84
C ILE A 902 3.55 3.72 14.35
N MET A 903 4.43 4.15 13.45
CA MET A 903 5.73 4.75 13.82
C MET A 903 5.52 6.06 14.59
N TYR A 904 4.69 6.97 14.07
CA TYR A 904 4.43 8.28 14.65
C TYR A 904 3.84 8.17 16.06
N ARG A 905 2.84 7.29 16.20
CA ARG A 905 2.23 6.99 17.50
C ARG A 905 3.23 6.46 18.50
N THR A 906 4.17 5.61 18.08
CA THR A 906 5.20 5.08 18.97
C THR A 906 6.18 6.15 19.42
N LEU A 907 6.62 7.02 18.50
CA LEU A 907 7.57 8.08 18.82
C LEU A 907 6.96 9.19 19.70
N PHE A 908 5.72 9.58 19.43
CA PHE A 908 5.12 10.80 19.98
C PHE A 908 3.90 10.58 20.88
N GLY A 909 3.33 9.37 20.91
CA GLY A 909 2.20 9.00 21.79
C GLY A 909 0.87 9.63 21.39
N VAL A 910 0.76 10.13 20.17
CA VAL A 910 -0.44 10.74 19.58
C VAL A 910 -0.57 10.31 18.12
N GLU A 911 -1.79 10.35 17.58
CA GLU A 911 -2.00 10.16 16.14
C GLU A 911 -1.49 11.40 15.37
N PRO A 912 -0.91 11.23 14.17
CA PRO A 912 -0.37 12.35 13.41
C PRO A 912 -1.43 13.37 13.00
N GLU A 913 -2.66 12.92 12.68
CA GLU A 913 -3.76 13.82 12.35
C GLU A 913 -4.17 14.70 13.54
N ASP A 914 -4.07 14.18 14.77
CA ASP A 914 -4.30 14.96 15.98
C ASP A 914 -3.19 16.01 16.19
N ALA A 915 -1.94 15.67 15.84
CA ALA A 915 -0.82 16.61 15.85
C ALA A 915 -1.03 17.74 14.82
N ALA A 916 -1.45 17.38 13.59
CA ALA A 916 -1.77 18.33 12.52
C ALA A 916 -2.92 19.27 12.93
N ALA A 917 -3.99 18.72 13.51
CA ALA A 917 -5.13 19.51 13.98
C ALA A 917 -4.74 20.48 15.11
N ALA A 918 -3.78 20.10 15.96
CA ALA A 918 -3.26 20.97 17.01
C ALA A 918 -2.36 22.10 16.45
N ALA A 919 -1.69 21.87 15.32
CA ALA A 919 -0.85 22.85 14.64
C ALA A 919 -1.62 23.85 13.77
N ALA A 920 -2.85 23.52 13.33
CA ALA A 920 -3.64 24.36 12.42
C ALA A 920 -3.94 25.78 12.96
N PRO A 921 -3.88 26.82 12.10
CA PRO A 921 -4.07 28.21 12.51
C PRO A 921 -5.50 28.48 13.01
N THR A 922 -5.60 29.05 14.22
CA THR A 922 -6.89 29.34 14.88
C THR A 922 -7.31 30.82 14.78
N PRO A 923 -8.62 31.14 14.72
CA PRO A 923 -9.10 32.52 14.64
C PRO A 923 -8.61 33.37 15.82
N GLY A 924 -8.07 34.56 15.52
CA GLY A 924 -7.61 35.52 16.54
C GLY A 924 -6.21 35.27 17.10
N THR A 925 -5.49 34.26 16.60
CA THR A 925 -4.07 34.06 16.92
C THR A 925 -3.22 35.15 16.25
N PRO A 926 -2.27 35.78 16.96
CA PRO A 926 -1.35 36.75 16.36
C PRO A 926 -0.42 36.07 15.35
N VAL A 927 -0.23 36.71 14.19
CA VAL A 927 0.68 36.30 13.12
C VAL A 927 1.91 37.19 13.18
N PHE A 928 3.08 36.58 13.11
CA PHE A 928 4.37 37.29 13.09
C PHE A 928 5.17 36.78 11.89
N GLY A 929 5.56 37.68 11.00
CA GLY A 929 6.59 37.42 10.01
C GLY A 929 7.99 37.63 10.59
N SER A 930 8.94 37.87 9.71
CA SER A 930 10.37 37.73 9.95
C SER A 930 11.12 39.08 9.92
N LEU A 931 12.44 39.06 9.74
CA LEU A 931 13.25 40.25 9.47
C LEU A 931 13.62 40.36 7.98
N GLU A 932 13.10 39.45 7.16
CA GLU A 932 13.24 39.38 5.71
C GLU A 932 11.87 39.56 5.05
N ALA A 933 11.87 39.82 3.74
CA ALA A 933 10.63 40.00 2.98
C ALA A 933 9.72 38.76 3.09
N ASN A 934 8.46 38.99 3.43
CA ASN A 934 7.44 37.96 3.60
C ASN A 934 6.26 38.14 2.64
N GLU A 935 5.66 37.02 2.25
CA GLU A 935 4.34 36.98 1.62
C GLU A 935 3.37 36.35 2.63
N LEU A 936 2.33 37.08 3.03
CA LEU A 936 1.36 36.66 4.05
C LEU A 936 -0.07 36.72 3.49
N ASN A 937 -0.62 35.54 3.23
CA ASN A 937 -1.90 35.31 2.56
C ASN A 937 -2.94 34.74 3.54
N ALA A 938 -4.04 35.47 3.74
CA ALA A 938 -5.16 35.00 4.53
C ALA A 938 -5.84 33.77 3.89
N GLY A 939 -6.14 32.77 4.70
CA GLY A 939 -6.66 31.46 4.27
C GLY A 939 -5.57 30.45 3.93
N VAL A 940 -4.31 30.88 3.81
CA VAL A 940 -3.13 30.04 3.61
C VAL A 940 -2.29 30.07 4.88
N ASP A 941 -1.70 31.23 5.21
CA ASP A 941 -0.75 31.38 6.32
C ASP A 941 -1.46 31.61 7.67
N PHE A 942 -2.68 32.12 7.64
CA PHE A 942 -3.50 32.35 8.82
C PHE A 942 -4.99 32.40 8.48
N PHE A 943 -5.85 32.22 9.48
CA PHE A 943 -7.31 32.11 9.30
C PHE A 943 -7.98 33.29 8.57
N GLY A 944 -7.33 34.45 8.55
CA GLY A 944 -7.86 35.65 7.94
C GLY A 944 -8.78 36.46 8.84
N GLU A 945 -9.65 35.91 9.70
CA GLU A 945 -10.64 36.71 10.46
C GLU A 945 -10.22 37.13 11.89
N ASN A 946 -10.38 38.42 12.21
CA ASN A 946 -10.06 39.02 13.53
C ASN A 946 -8.60 38.80 13.96
N ASN A 947 -7.69 38.61 13.01
CA ASN A 947 -6.28 38.36 13.29
C ASN A 947 -5.52 39.66 13.59
N LEU A 948 -4.41 39.50 14.29
CA LEU A 948 -3.42 40.53 14.56
C LEU A 948 -2.14 40.14 13.82
N VAL A 949 -1.78 40.85 12.75
CA VAL A 949 -0.65 40.52 11.87
C VAL A 949 0.45 41.54 12.05
N PHE A 950 1.68 41.04 12.21
CA PHE A 950 2.92 41.81 12.16
C PHE A 950 3.81 41.19 11.08
N SER A 951 4.03 41.84 9.93
CA SER A 951 4.87 41.23 8.87
C SER A 951 6.36 41.32 9.21
N GLY A 952 6.80 42.42 9.83
CA GLY A 952 8.11 42.47 10.46
C GLY A 952 9.00 43.54 9.86
N GLY A 953 10.05 43.14 9.13
CA GLY A 953 10.87 44.07 8.35
C GLY A 953 11.30 43.40 7.05
N GLY A 954 11.67 44.21 6.06
CA GLY A 954 11.67 43.77 4.65
C GLY A 954 10.48 44.38 3.89
N ASP A 955 10.56 44.37 2.56
CA ASP A 955 9.44 44.84 1.72
C ASP A 955 8.41 43.70 1.63
N ASP A 956 7.33 43.78 2.42
CA ASP A 956 6.39 42.67 2.62
C ASP A 956 5.13 42.78 1.74
N THR A 957 4.54 41.64 1.40
CA THR A 957 3.21 41.56 0.77
C THR A 957 2.21 40.91 1.72
N VAL A 958 1.09 41.59 2.00
CA VAL A 958 0.03 41.08 2.89
C VAL A 958 -1.33 41.13 2.19
N ASP A 959 -1.87 39.96 1.83
CA ASP A 959 -3.19 39.83 1.21
C ASP A 959 -4.24 39.31 2.21
N VAL A 960 -5.18 40.18 2.56
CA VAL A 960 -6.38 39.85 3.36
C VAL A 960 -7.67 40.17 2.58
N SER A 961 -7.61 40.13 1.26
CA SER A 961 -8.71 40.48 0.36
C SER A 961 -9.64 39.29 0.07
N THR A 962 -9.11 38.07 0.05
CA THR A 962 -9.81 36.84 -0.36
C THR A 962 -10.73 36.27 0.72
N VAL A 963 -10.35 36.43 1.99
CA VAL A 963 -11.13 35.99 3.13
C VAL A 963 -11.02 37.02 4.25
N SER A 964 -12.19 37.47 4.72
CA SER A 964 -12.47 38.06 6.05
C SER A 964 -12.62 39.59 6.22
N SER A 965 -13.06 39.92 7.44
CA SER A 965 -13.27 41.26 7.95
C SER A 965 -12.75 41.39 9.40
N GLY A 966 -12.21 42.55 9.78
CA GLY A 966 -11.88 42.86 11.19
C GLY A 966 -10.40 42.72 11.60
N ASN A 967 -9.45 42.60 10.67
CA ASN A 967 -8.04 42.37 10.99
C ASN A 967 -7.33 43.62 11.49
N ARG A 968 -6.19 43.41 12.15
CA ARG A 968 -5.26 44.47 12.48
C ARG A 968 -3.87 44.17 11.96
N LEU A 969 -3.42 44.95 10.98
CA LEU A 969 -2.16 44.74 10.27
C LEU A 969 -1.13 45.80 10.67
N TYR A 970 0.12 45.37 10.84
CA TYR A 970 1.29 46.20 11.14
C TYR A 970 2.45 45.73 10.26
N THR A 971 2.88 46.52 9.28
CA THR A 971 3.88 46.02 8.31
C THR A 971 5.30 46.48 8.57
N GLY A 972 5.52 47.71 9.02
CA GLY A 972 6.80 48.08 9.63
C GLY A 972 7.33 49.43 9.20
N GLY A 973 8.52 49.44 8.59
CA GLY A 973 9.28 50.64 8.27
C GLY A 973 9.92 50.62 6.88
N ASP A 974 9.58 49.62 6.08
CA ASP A 974 10.08 49.34 4.73
C ASP A 974 8.92 49.54 3.73
N ASN A 975 9.06 49.20 2.44
CA ASN A 975 8.00 49.50 1.45
C ASN A 975 7.09 48.31 1.25
N ASP A 976 5.90 48.36 1.84
CA ASP A 976 5.00 47.21 1.92
C ASP A 976 3.82 47.33 0.93
N GLU A 977 3.32 46.18 0.46
CA GLU A 977 2.14 46.06 -0.40
C GLU A 977 1.01 45.32 0.32
N LEU A 978 -0.15 45.95 0.42
CA LEU A 978 -1.29 45.41 1.15
C LEU A 978 -2.57 45.38 0.31
N PHE A 979 -3.20 44.21 0.23
CA PHE A 979 -4.49 44.01 -0.41
C PHE A 979 -5.57 43.73 0.64
N LEU A 980 -6.59 44.58 0.69
CA LEU A 980 -7.54 44.62 1.81
C LEU A 980 -8.96 44.26 1.40
N GLY A 981 -9.57 43.35 2.18
CA GLY A 981 -11.01 43.15 2.24
C GLY A 981 -11.70 44.24 3.07
N SER A 982 -12.72 43.87 3.86
CA SER A 982 -13.54 44.86 4.60
C SER A 982 -13.19 44.97 6.10
N ASN A 983 -13.50 46.10 6.74
CA ASN A 983 -13.39 46.33 8.19
C ASN A 983 -11.99 46.14 8.81
N ASN A 984 -10.92 46.26 8.02
CA ASN A 984 -9.56 46.08 8.50
C ASN A 984 -9.02 47.36 9.15
N ARG A 985 -8.00 47.21 10.00
CA ARG A 985 -7.26 48.32 10.60
C ARG A 985 -5.77 48.16 10.32
N VAL A 986 -5.22 49.07 9.55
CA VAL A 986 -3.90 48.90 8.93
C VAL A 986 -2.96 50.00 9.38
N PHE A 987 -1.74 49.63 9.71
CA PHE A 987 -0.65 50.53 10.06
C PHE A 987 0.59 50.13 9.26
N THR A 988 0.91 50.84 8.18
CA THR A 988 2.05 50.43 7.33
C THR A 988 3.36 50.94 7.93
N GLY A 989 3.44 52.23 8.26
CA GLY A 989 4.40 52.75 9.23
C GLY A 989 5.34 53.81 8.66
N ALA A 990 6.53 53.44 8.20
CA ALA A 990 7.37 54.35 7.42
C ALA A 990 7.80 53.60 6.16
N GLY A 991 8.13 54.31 5.08
CA GLY A 991 8.34 53.66 3.77
C GLY A 991 7.38 54.24 2.74
N ASP A 992 7.63 53.96 1.46
CA ASP A 992 6.72 54.37 0.38
C ASP A 992 5.74 53.21 0.13
N ASP A 993 4.65 53.14 0.90
CA ASP A 993 3.77 51.96 0.97
C ASP A 993 2.68 51.96 -0.12
N LEU A 994 2.23 50.77 -0.50
CA LEU A 994 1.07 50.56 -1.38
C LEU A 994 -0.06 49.87 -0.62
N VAL A 995 -1.24 50.51 -0.60
CA VAL A 995 -2.44 49.91 0.00
C VAL A 995 -3.59 49.93 -1.00
N ASP A 996 -4.08 48.75 -1.37
CA ASP A 996 -5.27 48.57 -2.20
C ASP A 996 -6.43 48.02 -1.35
N SER A 997 -7.56 48.73 -1.36
CA SER A 997 -8.78 48.37 -0.64
C SER A 997 -10.02 48.36 -1.53
N VAL A 998 -9.83 48.30 -2.85
CA VAL A 998 -10.92 48.39 -3.86
C VAL A 998 -11.97 47.30 -3.72
N LEU A 999 -11.57 46.12 -3.24
CA LEU A 999 -12.44 44.96 -3.01
C LEU A 999 -13.21 45.05 -1.67
N GLY A 1000 -12.95 46.07 -0.86
CA GLY A 1000 -13.40 46.17 0.53
C GLY A 1000 -14.20 47.42 0.88
N ARG A 1001 -14.63 47.47 2.15
CA ARG A 1001 -15.26 48.66 2.75
C ARG A 1001 -14.91 48.84 4.22
N GLU A 1002 -15.14 50.03 4.76
CA GLU A 1002 -15.03 50.36 6.20
C GLU A 1002 -13.64 50.13 6.81
N ASN A 1003 -12.57 50.18 6.01
CA ASN A 1003 -11.21 50.02 6.49
C ASN A 1003 -10.72 51.28 7.23
N ARG A 1004 -9.73 51.11 8.08
CA ARG A 1004 -9.05 52.19 8.81
C ARG A 1004 -7.55 52.12 8.54
N ILE A 1005 -7.10 52.92 7.60
CA ILE A 1005 -5.75 52.85 7.02
C ILE A 1005 -4.91 54.01 7.59
N TYR A 1006 -3.72 53.69 8.08
CA TYR A 1006 -2.75 54.64 8.62
C TYR A 1006 -1.37 54.35 8.02
N THR A 1007 -0.89 55.19 7.10
CA THR A 1007 0.31 54.85 6.33
C THR A 1007 1.62 55.40 6.90
N GLY A 1008 1.57 56.56 7.56
CA GLY A 1008 2.73 57.08 8.30
C GLY A 1008 3.73 57.83 7.40
N ALA A 1009 5.03 57.66 7.57
CA ALA A 1009 6.02 58.55 6.93
C ALA A 1009 6.63 57.98 5.65
N GLY A 1010 6.44 58.66 4.53
CA GLY A 1010 6.91 58.28 3.19
C GLY A 1010 5.94 58.80 2.13
N ASN A 1011 6.12 58.43 0.87
CA ASN A 1011 5.21 58.80 -0.22
C ASN A 1011 4.29 57.63 -0.55
N ASP A 1012 3.21 57.55 0.20
CA ASP A 1012 2.31 56.41 0.18
C ASP A 1012 1.34 56.48 -1.00
N THR A 1013 0.93 55.32 -1.48
CA THR A 1013 -0.06 55.21 -2.56
C THR A 1013 -1.22 54.34 -2.09
N ILE A 1014 -2.40 54.96 -1.97
CA ILE A 1014 -3.60 54.29 -1.48
C ILE A 1014 -4.66 54.31 -2.56
N THR A 1015 -5.14 53.12 -2.95
CA THR A 1015 -6.33 52.95 -3.79
C THR A 1015 -7.49 52.55 -2.89
N ALA A 1016 -8.44 53.48 -2.72
CA ALA A 1016 -9.53 53.35 -1.76
C ALA A 1016 -10.80 52.76 -2.41
N GLY A 1017 -11.47 51.89 -1.66
CA GLY A 1017 -12.77 51.34 -2.01
C GLY A 1017 -13.92 52.23 -1.53
N TYR A 1018 -14.74 51.69 -0.61
CA TYR A 1018 -15.96 52.32 -0.11
C TYR A 1018 -15.95 52.51 1.42
N GLU A 1019 -16.38 53.68 1.92
CA GLU A 1019 -16.49 53.96 3.37
C GLU A 1019 -15.18 53.81 4.17
N ASP A 1020 -14.01 53.89 3.54
CA ASP A 1020 -12.72 53.79 4.21
C ASP A 1020 -12.35 55.10 4.94
N ARG A 1021 -11.62 54.96 6.05
CA ARG A 1021 -11.03 56.08 6.77
C ARG A 1021 -9.52 56.01 6.68
N ILE A 1022 -8.95 56.98 5.98
CA ILE A 1022 -7.53 57.01 5.62
C ILE A 1022 -6.88 58.21 6.31
N VAL A 1023 -5.77 57.97 7.00
CA VAL A 1023 -4.95 59.00 7.61
C VAL A 1023 -3.50 58.73 7.26
N ALA A 1024 -2.99 59.41 6.24
CA ALA A 1024 -1.58 59.35 5.91
C ALA A 1024 -0.75 60.26 6.85
N GLY A 1025 0.56 60.07 6.83
CA GLY A 1025 1.48 60.77 7.70
C GLY A 1025 2.20 61.89 6.96
N ALA A 1026 3.51 61.80 6.78
CA ALA A 1026 4.30 62.89 6.22
C ALA A 1026 5.05 62.43 4.98
N GLY A 1027 4.91 63.19 3.90
CA GLY A 1027 5.44 62.88 2.57
C GLY A 1027 4.43 63.30 1.52
N ASN A 1028 4.70 63.02 0.25
CA ASN A 1028 3.80 63.44 -0.83
C ASN A 1028 2.91 62.27 -1.24
N ASP A 1029 1.76 62.15 -0.59
CA ASP A 1029 0.92 60.96 -0.67
C ASP A 1029 -0.04 61.02 -1.87
N ARG A 1030 -0.44 59.85 -2.36
CA ARG A 1030 -1.34 59.71 -3.51
C ARG A 1030 -2.54 58.86 -3.12
N PHE A 1031 -3.72 59.45 -3.20
CA PHE A 1031 -4.98 58.78 -2.94
C PHE A 1031 -5.77 58.64 -4.23
N PHE A 1032 -6.05 57.41 -4.65
CA PHE A 1032 -6.94 57.08 -5.75
C PHE A 1032 -8.30 56.69 -5.19
N LEU A 1033 -9.25 57.64 -5.22
CA LEU A 1033 -10.58 57.49 -4.66
C LEU A 1033 -11.54 57.08 -5.78
N THR A 1034 -11.52 55.78 -6.10
CA THR A 1034 -12.03 55.23 -7.35
C THR A 1034 -13.55 54.93 -7.31
N GLU A 1035 -14.09 54.44 -8.43
CA GLU A 1035 -15.45 53.88 -8.49
C GLU A 1035 -15.59 52.49 -7.81
N GLY A 1036 -14.50 51.94 -7.24
CA GLY A 1036 -14.51 50.71 -6.43
C GLY A 1036 -15.12 49.47 -7.11
N GLU A 1037 -15.12 48.34 -6.40
CA GLU A 1037 -15.95 47.18 -6.79
C GLU A 1037 -17.16 46.98 -5.85
N VAL A 1038 -17.18 47.67 -4.71
CA VAL A 1038 -18.24 47.62 -3.69
C VAL A 1038 -19.03 48.94 -3.69
N GLU A 1039 -20.35 48.86 -3.88
CA GLU A 1039 -21.31 50.00 -3.86
C GLU A 1039 -20.96 51.17 -4.82
N GLY A 1040 -20.10 50.94 -5.81
CA GLY A 1040 -19.63 51.99 -6.73
C GLY A 1040 -18.58 52.92 -6.12
N GLY A 1041 -17.96 52.53 -5.00
CA GLY A 1041 -16.86 53.28 -4.38
C GLY A 1041 -17.28 54.61 -3.76
N GLY A 1042 -16.35 55.27 -3.07
CA GLY A 1042 -16.58 56.58 -2.47
C GLY A 1042 -16.99 56.56 -0.99
N ASP A 1043 -17.53 57.68 -0.49
CA ASP A 1043 -17.78 57.92 0.95
C ASP A 1043 -16.54 57.73 1.86
N ASN A 1044 -15.34 57.78 1.27
CA ASN A 1044 -14.11 57.66 2.04
C ASN A 1044 -13.82 58.98 2.78
N THR A 1045 -13.27 58.90 3.98
CA THR A 1045 -12.77 60.07 4.72
C THR A 1045 -11.25 60.05 4.74
N VAL A 1046 -10.62 61.04 4.10
CA VAL A 1046 -9.18 61.07 3.85
C VAL A 1046 -8.52 62.29 4.51
N THR A 1047 -7.40 62.04 5.18
CA THR A 1047 -6.47 63.05 5.70
C THR A 1047 -5.12 62.79 5.05
N GLY A 1048 -4.60 63.76 4.28
CA GLY A 1048 -3.30 63.64 3.60
C GLY A 1048 -2.12 63.82 4.55
N GLY A 1049 -2.25 64.74 5.51
CA GLY A 1049 -1.15 65.07 6.42
C GLY A 1049 -0.21 66.13 5.83
N PRO A 1050 1.02 66.26 6.34
CA PRO A 1050 1.97 67.24 5.83
C PRO A 1050 2.70 66.76 4.58
N GLY A 1051 2.50 67.46 3.46
CA GLY A 1051 3.22 67.26 2.20
C GLY A 1051 2.49 67.89 1.03
N GLU A 1052 3.00 67.66 -0.18
CA GLU A 1052 2.28 68.01 -1.42
C GLU A 1052 1.44 66.80 -1.86
N ASP A 1053 0.22 66.69 -1.33
CA ASP A 1053 -0.62 65.50 -1.47
C ASP A 1053 -1.50 65.56 -2.72
N GLN A 1054 -1.83 64.38 -3.26
CA GLN A 1054 -2.68 64.24 -4.43
C GLN A 1054 -3.92 63.41 -4.11
N PHE A 1055 -5.08 64.02 -4.22
CA PHE A 1055 -6.37 63.35 -4.04
C PHE A 1055 -7.05 63.20 -5.40
N TRP A 1056 -6.94 62.02 -6.01
CA TRP A 1056 -7.60 61.69 -7.26
C TRP A 1056 -9.05 61.28 -6.97
N ILE A 1057 -9.94 62.26 -7.04
CA ILE A 1057 -11.36 62.17 -6.65
C ILE A 1057 -12.26 61.55 -7.72
N ALA A 1058 -11.72 61.31 -8.91
CA ALA A 1058 -12.34 60.52 -9.96
C ALA A 1058 -11.25 59.98 -10.89
N THR A 1059 -11.28 58.67 -11.15
CA THR A 1059 -10.31 57.97 -12.01
C THR A 1059 -11.02 56.93 -12.85
N ALA A 1060 -11.06 57.13 -14.17
CA ALA A 1060 -11.76 56.31 -15.16
C ALA A 1060 -13.31 56.25 -15.04
N GLY A 1061 -13.85 56.41 -13.83
CA GLY A 1061 -15.27 56.51 -13.51
C GLY A 1061 -15.55 57.50 -12.36
N LEU A 1062 -16.83 57.73 -12.08
CA LEU A 1062 -17.28 58.60 -10.99
C LEU A 1062 -17.55 57.75 -9.75
N PRO A 1063 -17.14 58.18 -8.54
CA PRO A 1063 -17.47 57.46 -7.31
C PRO A 1063 -18.98 57.50 -7.06
N GLY A 1064 -19.53 56.41 -6.51
CA GLY A 1064 -20.94 56.26 -6.15
C GLY A 1064 -21.39 57.19 -5.02
N ALA A 1065 -20.45 57.68 -4.21
CA ALA A 1065 -20.66 58.70 -3.20
C ALA A 1065 -19.45 59.64 -3.09
N ALA A 1066 -19.70 60.90 -2.75
CA ALA A 1066 -18.65 61.91 -2.62
C ALA A 1066 -17.65 61.54 -1.51
N ASN A 1067 -16.36 61.64 -1.80
CA ASN A 1067 -15.30 61.43 -0.80
C ASN A 1067 -15.07 62.69 0.04
N THR A 1068 -14.78 62.55 1.32
CA THR A 1068 -14.50 63.67 2.22
C THR A 1068 -12.99 63.83 2.44
N ILE A 1069 -12.43 64.97 2.04
CA ILE A 1069 -11.02 65.34 2.27
C ILE A 1069 -10.96 66.35 3.41
N THR A 1070 -10.13 66.09 4.40
CA THR A 1070 -10.24 66.75 5.72
C THR A 1070 -9.22 67.88 5.96
N ASP A 1071 -8.14 67.94 5.19
CA ASP A 1071 -7.02 68.87 5.40
C ASP A 1071 -6.42 69.46 4.12
N PHE A 1072 -7.17 69.44 3.01
CA PHE A 1072 -6.74 69.99 1.72
C PHE A 1072 -6.25 71.45 1.85
N THR A 1073 -5.02 71.68 1.41
CA THR A 1073 -4.32 72.97 1.43
C THR A 1073 -4.11 73.50 0.02
N SER A 1074 -4.92 74.49 -0.36
CA SER A 1074 -4.80 75.14 -1.66
C SER A 1074 -3.41 75.74 -1.91
N GLY A 1075 -2.86 75.45 -3.09
CA GLY A 1075 -1.51 75.83 -3.53
C GLY A 1075 -0.38 74.91 -3.05
N GLU A 1076 -0.70 73.84 -2.31
CA GLU A 1076 0.21 72.77 -1.87
C GLU A 1076 -0.31 71.42 -2.39
N ASP A 1077 -1.56 71.09 -2.06
CA ASP A 1077 -2.22 69.85 -2.48
C ASP A 1077 -2.92 69.99 -3.84
N VAL A 1078 -3.20 68.85 -4.47
CA VAL A 1078 -3.85 68.78 -5.78
C VAL A 1078 -5.03 67.81 -5.78
N LEU A 1079 -6.15 68.25 -6.36
CA LEU A 1079 -7.29 67.40 -6.71
C LEU A 1079 -7.12 66.86 -8.13
N GLY A 1080 -6.97 65.55 -8.23
CA GLY A 1080 -6.87 64.84 -9.49
C GLY A 1080 -8.24 64.45 -10.04
N VAL A 1081 -8.50 64.73 -11.31
CA VAL A 1081 -9.66 64.23 -12.05
C VAL A 1081 -9.16 63.63 -13.35
N ALA A 1082 -9.27 62.31 -13.48
CA ALA A 1082 -8.72 61.57 -14.61
C ALA A 1082 -9.77 60.70 -15.29
N GLY A 1083 -9.80 60.70 -16.62
CA GLY A 1083 -10.58 59.72 -17.41
C GLY A 1083 -12.10 59.88 -17.44
N VAL A 1084 -12.68 60.87 -16.75
CA VAL A 1084 -14.15 61.13 -16.72
C VAL A 1084 -14.61 62.28 -17.63
N GLY A 1085 -13.69 62.86 -18.40
CA GLY A 1085 -14.00 63.85 -19.45
C GLY A 1085 -13.95 65.32 -19.01
N ALA A 1086 -13.77 65.62 -17.72
CA ALA A 1086 -13.40 66.95 -17.26
C ALA A 1086 -11.94 67.25 -17.64
N THR A 1087 -11.69 68.43 -18.22
CA THR A 1087 -10.35 68.81 -18.72
C THR A 1087 -9.86 70.15 -18.17
N GLU A 1088 -10.75 70.93 -17.55
CA GLU A 1088 -10.45 72.19 -16.89
C GLU A 1088 -11.41 72.41 -15.72
N ILE A 1089 -11.05 73.28 -14.77
CA ILE A 1089 -11.88 73.60 -13.58
C ILE A 1089 -13.29 74.09 -13.96
N ALA A 1090 -13.45 74.69 -15.15
CA ALA A 1090 -14.74 75.17 -15.64
C ALA A 1090 -15.73 74.05 -15.98
N ASP A 1091 -15.25 72.82 -16.12
CA ASP A 1091 -16.08 71.63 -16.31
C ASP A 1091 -16.66 71.13 -14.97
N LEU A 1092 -16.12 71.57 -13.82
CA LEU A 1092 -16.55 71.16 -12.48
C LEU A 1092 -17.59 72.11 -11.88
N GLU A 1093 -18.42 71.57 -11.01
CA GLU A 1093 -19.39 72.29 -10.19
C GLU A 1093 -18.77 72.56 -8.81
N LEU A 1094 -18.54 73.84 -8.46
CA LEU A 1094 -17.94 74.24 -7.19
C LEU A 1094 -18.97 74.99 -6.35
N ASP A 1095 -19.46 74.33 -5.30
CA ASP A 1095 -20.45 74.89 -4.38
C ASP A 1095 -19.89 75.04 -2.96
N GLN A 1096 -20.37 76.04 -2.23
CA GLN A 1096 -20.05 76.22 -0.81
C GLN A 1096 -21.24 75.77 0.04
N ASP A 1097 -21.01 74.81 0.95
CA ASP A 1097 -21.96 74.49 2.02
C ASP A 1097 -21.31 74.68 3.39
N GLY A 1098 -21.75 75.71 4.12
CA GLY A 1098 -21.15 76.05 5.41
C GLY A 1098 -19.65 76.32 5.32
N ASP A 1099 -18.86 75.54 6.06
CA ASP A 1099 -17.39 75.54 6.06
C ASP A 1099 -16.77 74.47 5.15
N GLN A 1100 -17.55 73.90 4.24
CA GLN A 1100 -17.12 72.87 3.29
C GLN A 1100 -17.26 73.35 1.84
N ALA A 1101 -16.31 72.95 0.99
CA ALA A 1101 -16.40 73.11 -0.46
C ALA A 1101 -16.82 71.79 -1.09
N LEU A 1102 -17.88 71.81 -1.91
CA LEU A 1102 -18.39 70.66 -2.64
C LEU A 1102 -17.88 70.73 -4.08
N ILE A 1103 -17.29 69.63 -4.55
CA ILE A 1103 -16.77 69.45 -5.90
C ILE A 1103 -17.66 68.43 -6.61
N GLY A 1104 -18.36 68.86 -7.65
CA GLY A 1104 -19.25 68.01 -8.45
C GLY A 1104 -18.89 67.99 -9.93
N PHE A 1105 -19.42 67.02 -10.65
CA PHE A 1105 -19.32 66.89 -12.10
C PHE A 1105 -20.54 66.17 -12.67
N ASP A 1106 -21.11 66.69 -13.77
CA ASP A 1106 -22.31 66.17 -14.45
C ASP A 1106 -23.52 65.89 -13.52
N GLY A 1107 -23.62 66.63 -12.41
CA GLY A 1107 -24.69 66.53 -11.41
C GLY A 1107 -24.45 65.52 -10.28
N ASP A 1108 -23.29 64.85 -10.26
CA ASP A 1108 -22.85 63.97 -9.17
C ASP A 1108 -21.77 64.66 -8.32
N ASP A 1109 -21.83 64.45 -7.01
CA ASP A 1109 -20.85 64.99 -6.06
C ASP A 1109 -19.63 64.06 -6.00
N LEU A 1110 -18.43 64.58 -6.30
CA LEU A 1110 -17.19 63.81 -6.32
C LEU A 1110 -16.44 63.89 -4.99
N ALA A 1111 -16.37 65.08 -4.42
CA ALA A 1111 -15.64 65.30 -3.18
C ALA A 1111 -16.18 66.47 -2.33
N VAL A 1112 -15.97 66.37 -1.02
CA VAL A 1112 -16.23 67.39 -0.02
C VAL A 1112 -14.91 67.76 0.64
N LEU A 1113 -14.50 69.03 0.55
CA LEU A 1113 -13.29 69.54 1.20
C LEU A 1113 -13.68 70.27 2.50
N ILE A 1114 -13.23 69.78 3.64
CA ILE A 1114 -13.51 70.40 4.94
C ILE A 1114 -12.61 71.61 5.18
N GLY A 1115 -13.19 72.73 5.62
CA GLY A 1115 -12.44 73.93 6.01
C GLY A 1115 -11.92 74.75 4.83
N VAL A 1116 -12.27 74.38 3.60
CA VAL A 1116 -11.88 75.06 2.37
C VAL A 1116 -12.99 75.97 1.89
N ASP A 1117 -12.62 77.18 1.46
CA ASP A 1117 -13.52 78.10 0.75
C ASP A 1117 -13.44 77.76 -0.74
N SER A 1118 -14.54 77.30 -1.33
CA SER A 1118 -14.66 76.96 -2.76
C SER A 1118 -14.21 78.09 -3.69
N THR A 1119 -14.33 79.36 -3.26
CA THR A 1119 -13.90 80.51 -4.06
C THR A 1119 -12.40 80.77 -4.03
N ALA A 1120 -11.66 80.09 -3.15
CA ALA A 1120 -10.21 80.15 -3.08
C ALA A 1120 -9.53 79.14 -4.03
N LEU A 1121 -10.25 78.14 -4.51
CA LEU A 1121 -9.75 77.14 -5.47
C LEU A 1121 -9.51 77.75 -6.85
N SER A 1122 -8.49 77.27 -7.53
CA SER A 1122 -7.98 77.77 -8.80
C SER A 1122 -7.37 76.65 -9.65
N ASP A 1123 -7.00 76.95 -10.90
CA ASP A 1123 -6.38 75.97 -11.81
C ASP A 1123 -5.14 75.27 -11.22
N SER A 1124 -4.44 75.87 -10.25
CA SER A 1124 -3.27 75.23 -9.62
C SER A 1124 -3.61 74.18 -8.58
N ASP A 1125 -4.85 74.13 -8.13
CA ASP A 1125 -5.34 73.16 -7.14
C ASP A 1125 -5.88 71.88 -7.79
N PHE A 1126 -5.87 71.80 -9.13
CA PHE A 1126 -6.39 70.68 -9.89
C PHE A 1126 -5.38 70.12 -10.89
N ALA A 1127 -5.40 68.80 -11.07
CA ALA A 1127 -4.76 68.11 -12.17
C ALA A 1127 -5.80 67.34 -12.98
N PHE A 1128 -5.82 67.58 -14.30
CA PHE A 1128 -6.70 66.87 -15.23
C PHE A 1128 -5.85 65.97 -16.13
N VAL A 1129 -6.23 64.69 -16.23
CA VAL A 1129 -5.50 63.67 -17.03
C VAL A 1129 -6.42 62.94 -17.99
#